data_AF-A0A7S1U727-F1
#
_entry.id   AF-A0A7S1U727-F1
#
_cell.length_a   1.000
_cell.length_b   1.000
_cell.length_c   1.000
_cell.angle_alpha   90.00
_cell.angle_beta   90.00
_cell.angle_gamma   90.00
#
_symmetry.space_group_name_H-M   'P 1'
#
loop_
_entity.id
_entity.type
_entity.pdbx_description
1 polymer ?
#
loop_
_entity_poly.entity_id
_entity_poly.type
_entity_poly.pdbx_seq_one_letter_code
_entity_poly.pdbx_strand_id
1 'polypeptide(L)'
;GRPLSSGAEHWFEAAEGAEGEEGAAEDDAGEGAPRWATSVDRDIEDYEMGPESNEPEDALQLFEDEIIPGVDDLPLFASEEAKALDLEIKRNQKLLITLDQEIIENVDRVKVMKEHTSNVQQEVQHTNGLVAAKVKENDTEVHMRELALREAGKCRSEGTRVENSIQTTQEQLNTAQNEIFKASERLDEFKLRMNWNQEELEQWSMAEKQKEEDNLALQKYTRADESRIKELMLRIETLTKEHVDRKNQMAEEATETQAKQIELDKAASEFRQLHKERQQLIQQWQDSIDTMKMRDAEINGLGAKYADAKRRRLEALEKLQDTQAVLKIQKEQNVEFEAKSDTQERIIQRRRQEQILAQQRLQAFKDELDVMKNELESGATALAKTRHEVQQLEGHVSEKTLKLQRERKRYQQWRETLAAEKEKAESSEQTAQEAEESLRKHEAELRNMEKQLKLKKETMFRSSQHLFQLRQDEANLIAEIAGARSNLKNLGGKITLLDVQALRQQELIYNAEFQIQHMERKVARGMGERSDEEKRQLMAQIEAIEQELAEANDQKKMLTQQCRKLNNELRAALRTKEEAEEEQEAFRSRIAELELENSSAERQLNKRTEVRNQTLVQHDVMRLELKRLRDNLTKKADEVFSLENRKQQLQLSMEERKAEIMVHQEVQRAQLRAAEEDKHKVSVELAQRKQQVAVRKSKYETLSGEGQADEMSQAYFIIQTAQRREELQRTGDELDFEIRKLERDIRALHSTLQHLTERNTAFRQSFQKADPRSSDAAELAALEAQLKAEQDRLFQKKKEFQRLSTDAEEDELRLKQVSGQIMRLEDQKTHLEAAHGQLRDEIVDKDAQIDKVTKRLERFRVTHRQSLGVDPVLETSQEKAFRAEALSDTAGIVLYTLGQLAKEYPEIADALAQETEALGLLVPNQPPHSNGEDN
;
A
#
# COMPACT_ATOMS: atom_id res chain seq x y z
N GLY A 1 38.50 -79.48 36.35
CA GLY A 1 37.07 -79.09 36.36
C GLY A 1 36.52 -79.24 37.77
N ARG A 2 35.54 -78.45 38.22
CA ARG A 2 34.65 -77.53 37.46
C ARG A 2 34.60 -76.11 38.10
N PRO A 3 34.49 -74.99 37.33
CA PRO A 3 34.51 -73.57 37.81
C PRO A 3 33.10 -72.93 37.82
N LEU A 4 32.81 -71.62 38.01
CA LEU A 4 33.27 -70.35 38.69
C LEU A 4 32.34 -69.22 38.12
N SER A 5 32.08 -68.02 38.67
CA SER A 5 32.26 -67.34 39.98
C SER A 5 31.44 -66.00 39.97
N SER A 6 31.72 -65.07 40.91
CA SER A 6 31.73 -63.56 40.83
C SER A 6 31.11 -62.83 39.61
N GLY A 7 30.62 -61.58 39.71
CA GLY A 7 30.72 -60.51 40.73
C GLY A 7 30.30 -59.16 40.10
N ALA A 8 29.80 -58.15 40.83
CA ALA A 8 30.49 -57.28 41.82
C ALA A 8 31.11 -56.03 41.12
N GLU A 9 30.60 -54.80 41.35
CA GLU A 9 31.03 -53.82 42.40
C GLU A 9 32.24 -52.96 41.94
N HIS A 10 32.61 -51.79 42.47
CA HIS A 10 32.25 -50.89 43.60
C HIS A 10 32.55 -49.43 43.09
N TRP A 11 32.64 -48.32 43.82
CA TRP A 11 31.88 -47.56 44.84
C TRP A 11 32.70 -46.25 45.09
N PHE A 12 32.24 -45.13 45.67
CA PHE A 12 30.99 -44.73 46.33
C PHE A 12 30.79 -43.20 46.07
N GLU A 13 29.57 -42.69 45.92
CA GLU A 13 28.82 -41.89 46.92
C GLU A 13 29.26 -40.40 47.02
N ALA A 14 28.40 -39.52 47.54
CA ALA A 14 28.50 -38.07 47.38
C ALA A 14 28.25 -37.29 48.69
N ALA A 15 28.89 -36.12 48.81
CA ALA A 15 28.52 -35.06 49.73
C ALA A 15 28.96 -33.69 49.19
N GLU A 16 28.01 -32.78 49.00
CA GLU A 16 28.20 -31.34 49.12
C GLU A 16 27.67 -30.96 50.52
N GLY A 17 28.23 -29.96 51.23
CA GLY A 17 27.91 -28.54 51.05
C GLY A 17 26.70 -28.14 51.94
N ALA A 18 26.65 -27.01 52.63
CA ALA A 18 27.64 -25.93 52.78
C ALA A 18 27.33 -25.06 54.03
N GLU A 19 27.93 -23.87 54.04
CA GLU A 19 27.71 -22.66 54.85
C GLU A 19 26.21 -22.26 55.03
N GLY A 20 25.82 -21.34 55.93
CA GLY A 20 26.59 -20.46 56.82
C GLY A 20 25.69 -19.43 57.56
N GLU A 21 26.22 -18.21 57.76
CA GLU A 21 25.55 -17.01 58.37
C GLU A 21 25.32 -17.07 59.92
N GLU A 22 25.38 -15.97 60.70
CA GLU A 22 25.62 -14.54 60.38
C GLU A 22 26.32 -13.77 61.54
N GLY A 23 27.09 -12.72 61.18
CA GLY A 23 27.50 -11.58 62.04
C GLY A 23 28.65 -11.77 63.08
N ALA A 24 29.30 -10.72 63.60
CA ALA A 24 29.80 -9.43 63.06
C ALA A 24 30.40 -8.58 64.23
N ALA A 25 31.47 -7.79 63.97
CA ALA A 25 32.09 -6.81 64.88
C ALA A 25 32.66 -7.34 66.23
N GLU A 26 33.53 -6.66 66.98
CA GLU A 26 34.75 -5.87 66.77
C GLU A 26 35.20 -5.41 68.19
N ASP A 27 36.50 -5.49 68.47
CA ASP A 27 37.33 -4.63 69.34
C ASP A 27 36.97 -4.25 70.82
N ASP A 28 37.82 -4.81 71.72
CA ASP A 28 38.77 -4.07 72.61
C ASP A 28 38.49 -3.81 74.13
N ALA A 29 39.62 -3.74 74.86
CA ALA A 29 39.93 -3.05 76.12
C ALA A 29 39.35 -3.46 77.49
N GLY A 30 40.15 -4.24 78.24
CA GLY A 30 40.44 -4.06 79.69
C GLY A 30 39.34 -4.36 80.73
N GLU A 31 39.60 -4.49 82.03
CA GLU A 31 40.83 -4.71 82.84
C GLU A 31 40.35 -5.32 84.19
N GLY A 32 41.07 -6.26 84.83
CA GLY A 32 40.51 -6.90 86.05
C GLY A 32 41.30 -8.04 86.72
N ALA A 33 42.64 -7.92 86.82
CA ALA A 33 43.52 -8.86 87.55
C ALA A 33 43.28 -8.77 89.10
N PRO A 34 43.86 -9.62 90.01
CA PRO A 34 45.16 -10.31 89.82
C PRO A 34 45.49 -11.64 90.58
N ARG A 35 46.64 -12.22 90.17
CA ARG A 35 47.56 -13.09 90.94
C ARG A 35 47.06 -14.51 91.27
N TRP A 36 47.94 -15.52 91.36
CA TRP A 36 49.38 -15.49 91.67
C TRP A 36 50.27 -16.24 90.65
N ALA A 37 51.52 -15.81 90.58
CA ALA A 37 52.60 -16.39 89.80
C ALA A 37 53.94 -16.07 90.51
N THR A 38 55.00 -16.83 90.23
CA THR A 38 56.39 -16.31 90.10
C THR A 38 57.35 -17.43 89.69
N SER A 39 58.03 -17.24 88.56
CA SER A 39 59.50 -17.31 88.55
C SER A 39 60.05 -15.87 88.79
N VAL A 40 61.32 -15.73 89.17
CA VAL A 40 62.21 -14.61 88.77
C VAL A 40 63.64 -14.81 89.30
N ASP A 41 64.56 -14.15 88.61
CA ASP A 41 66.02 -14.22 88.60
C ASP A 41 66.85 -13.77 89.84
N ARG A 42 68.10 -14.28 89.87
CA ARG A 42 69.41 -13.57 89.93
C ARG A 42 70.17 -13.19 91.22
N ASP A 43 71.48 -13.46 91.07
CA ASP A 43 72.68 -12.62 91.30
C ASP A 43 73.43 -12.60 92.66
N ILE A 44 74.76 -12.71 92.50
CA ILE A 44 75.89 -12.20 93.33
C ILE A 44 76.38 -13.00 94.55
N GLU A 45 77.68 -13.37 94.50
CA GLU A 45 78.66 -13.62 95.61
C GLU A 45 78.36 -14.76 96.62
N ASP A 46 79.34 -15.50 97.17
CA ASP A 46 80.78 -15.73 96.87
C ASP A 46 81.22 -17.03 97.62
N TYR A 47 82.51 -17.42 97.55
CA TYR A 47 83.16 -18.44 98.42
C TYR A 47 82.70 -19.93 98.25
N GLU A 48 83.51 -20.97 98.47
CA GLU A 48 84.96 -21.10 98.71
C GLU A 48 85.48 -22.45 98.15
N MET A 49 86.80 -22.66 98.07
CA MET A 49 87.44 -23.81 97.41
C MET A 49 87.98 -24.89 98.38
N GLY A 50 87.42 -26.10 98.29
CA GLY A 50 88.04 -27.37 98.73
C GLY A 50 88.09 -27.64 100.25
N PRO A 51 88.83 -28.68 100.70
CA PRO A 51 89.56 -29.68 99.91
C PRO A 51 89.21 -31.16 100.25
N GLU A 52 89.88 -32.04 99.51
CA GLU A 52 90.38 -33.41 99.75
C GLU A 52 90.06 -34.22 101.03
N SER A 53 90.31 -35.53 100.90
CA SER A 53 90.50 -36.53 101.97
C SER A 53 89.29 -36.90 102.84
N ASN A 54 88.83 -38.14 102.71
CA ASN A 54 88.83 -39.04 103.86
C ASN A 54 88.86 -40.50 103.37
N GLU A 55 90.07 -41.07 103.31
CA GLU A 55 90.25 -42.51 103.24
C GLU A 55 89.84 -43.11 104.61
N PRO A 56 89.16 -44.26 104.65
CA PRO A 56 89.23 -45.12 105.82
C PRO A 56 90.56 -45.89 105.75
N GLU A 57 91.64 -45.25 106.23
CA GLU A 57 92.95 -45.89 106.40
C GLU A 57 92.88 -47.15 107.28
N ASP A 58 93.94 -47.95 107.21
CA ASP A 58 94.15 -49.23 107.88
C ASP A 58 93.62 -49.32 109.32
N ALA A 59 92.64 -50.21 109.51
CA ALA A 59 92.42 -50.92 110.76
C ALA A 59 93.13 -52.29 110.77
N LEU A 60 94.18 -52.47 109.95
CA LEU A 60 95.11 -53.60 110.04
C LEU A 60 95.99 -53.44 111.30
N GLN A 61 95.38 -53.70 112.45
CA GLN A 61 96.11 -53.86 113.71
C GLN A 61 96.90 -55.18 113.63
N LEU A 62 98.11 -55.07 113.07
CA LEU A 62 99.17 -56.06 113.22
C LEU A 62 99.30 -56.40 114.70
N PHE A 63 98.95 -57.64 115.05
CA PHE A 63 99.44 -58.22 116.30
C PHE A 63 100.95 -58.36 116.13
N GLU A 64 101.70 -57.42 116.72
CA GLU A 64 103.14 -57.64 116.96
C GLU A 64 103.28 -58.93 117.76
N ASP A 65 104.18 -59.81 117.34
CA ASP A 65 104.43 -61.07 118.03
C ASP A 65 104.87 -60.78 119.49
N GLU A 66 104.01 -61.04 120.47
CA GLU A 66 104.49 -61.30 121.83
C GLU A 66 105.35 -62.57 121.75
N ILE A 67 106.67 -62.39 121.61
CA ILE A 67 107.64 -63.48 121.59
C ILE A 67 107.66 -64.11 122.99
N ILE A 68 106.76 -65.08 123.22
CA ILE A 68 106.68 -65.86 124.46
C ILE A 68 107.96 -66.69 124.57
N PRO A 69 108.89 -66.39 125.49
CA PRO A 69 110.21 -67.01 125.46
C PRO A 69 110.13 -68.51 125.77
N GLY A 70 110.40 -69.34 124.76
CA GLY A 70 110.36 -70.81 124.86
C GLY A 70 109.21 -71.50 124.12
N VAL A 71 108.41 -70.80 123.29
CA VAL A 71 107.38 -71.43 122.43
C VAL A 71 107.87 -71.67 121.00
N ASP A 72 108.54 -70.69 120.37
CA ASP A 72 109.02 -70.78 118.98
C ASP A 72 110.46 -71.30 118.80
N ASP A 73 111.20 -71.49 119.89
CA ASP A 73 112.56 -72.06 119.86
C ASP A 73 112.52 -73.60 119.81
N LEU A 74 113.02 -74.20 118.72
CA LEU A 74 113.22 -75.64 118.65
C LEU A 74 114.24 -76.09 119.73
N PRO A 75 113.96 -77.16 120.51
CA PRO A 75 114.84 -77.61 121.59
C PRO A 75 116.29 -77.84 121.17
N LEU A 76 117.23 -77.62 122.09
CA LEU A 76 118.67 -77.72 121.85
C LEU A 76 119.16 -79.09 121.32
N PHE A 77 118.35 -80.16 121.40
CA PHE A 77 118.67 -81.48 120.83
C PHE A 77 118.01 -81.76 119.46
N ALA A 78 117.20 -80.85 118.92
CA ALA A 78 116.51 -81.04 117.64
C ALA A 78 117.49 -81.11 116.47
N SER A 79 117.25 -82.07 115.56
CA SER A 79 118.08 -82.31 114.37
C SER A 79 118.09 -81.13 113.40
N GLU A 80 119.14 -81.03 112.60
CA GLU A 80 119.32 -79.93 111.63
C GLU A 80 118.20 -79.90 110.58
N GLU A 81 117.71 -81.07 110.17
CA GLU A 81 116.56 -81.24 109.25
C GLU A 81 115.30 -80.52 109.76
N ALA A 82 114.99 -80.62 111.06
CA ALA A 82 113.82 -79.98 111.65
C ALA A 82 113.94 -78.44 111.66
N LYS A 83 115.15 -77.92 111.83
CA LYS A 83 115.44 -76.47 111.80
C LYS A 83 115.44 -75.92 110.37
N ALA A 84 115.84 -76.73 109.39
CA ALA A 84 115.73 -76.38 107.97
C ALA A 84 114.26 -76.26 107.54
N LEU A 85 113.42 -77.22 107.93
CA LEU A 85 111.98 -77.23 107.62
C LEU A 85 111.23 -76.04 108.24
N ASP A 86 111.52 -75.66 109.49
CA ASP A 86 110.91 -74.46 110.11
C ASP A 86 111.26 -73.17 109.36
N LEU A 87 112.52 -73.02 108.91
CA LEU A 87 112.96 -71.89 108.09
C LEU A 87 112.39 -71.90 106.65
N GLU A 88 111.95 -73.05 106.16
CA GLU A 88 111.25 -73.18 104.87
C GLU A 88 109.76 -72.85 105.02
N ILE A 89 109.10 -73.35 106.08
CA ILE A 89 107.73 -73.01 106.45
C ILE A 89 107.59 -71.50 106.66
N LYS A 90 108.48 -70.88 107.44
CA LYS A 90 108.47 -69.42 107.70
C LYS A 90 108.77 -68.57 106.47
N ARG A 91 109.42 -69.11 105.43
CA ARG A 91 109.52 -68.46 104.10
C ARG A 91 108.23 -68.61 103.29
N ASN A 92 107.68 -69.82 103.24
CA ASN A 92 106.47 -70.11 102.48
C ASN A 92 105.24 -69.37 103.03
N GLN A 93 105.15 -69.18 104.36
CA GLN A 93 104.14 -68.32 104.99
C GLN A 93 104.24 -66.86 104.53
N LYS A 94 105.44 -66.30 104.44
CA LYS A 94 105.64 -64.92 103.95
C LYS A 94 105.30 -64.77 102.46
N LEU A 95 105.62 -65.76 101.65
CA LEU A 95 105.22 -65.80 100.23
C LEU A 95 103.69 -65.93 100.06
N LEU A 96 103.03 -66.69 100.92
CA LEU A 96 101.56 -66.80 100.95
C LEU A 96 100.92 -65.43 101.21
N ILE A 97 101.36 -64.71 102.25
CA ILE A 97 100.83 -63.40 102.60
C ILE A 97 100.95 -62.40 101.43
N THR A 98 102.09 -62.37 100.73
CA THR A 98 102.26 -61.50 99.56
C THR A 98 101.37 -61.90 98.37
N LEU A 99 101.15 -63.21 98.15
CA LEU A 99 100.26 -63.69 97.08
C LEU A 99 98.79 -63.43 97.40
N ASP A 100 98.37 -63.57 98.66
CA ASP A 100 97.01 -63.26 99.09
C ASP A 100 96.69 -61.76 98.89
N GLN A 101 97.66 -60.86 99.13
CA GLN A 101 97.55 -59.43 98.82
C GLN A 101 97.37 -59.18 97.31
N GLU A 102 98.23 -59.75 96.45
CA GLU A 102 98.09 -59.66 94.99
C GLU A 102 96.75 -60.23 94.48
N ILE A 103 96.21 -61.28 95.13
CA ILE A 103 94.91 -61.87 94.80
C ILE A 103 93.77 -60.90 95.16
N ILE A 104 93.81 -60.25 96.32
CA ILE A 104 92.78 -59.28 96.75
C ILE A 104 92.72 -58.10 95.78
N GLU A 105 93.86 -57.48 95.46
CA GLU A 105 93.92 -56.36 94.50
C GLU A 105 93.33 -56.74 93.13
N ASN A 106 93.66 -57.93 92.62
CA ASN A 106 93.12 -58.40 91.34
C ASN A 106 91.61 -58.72 91.41
N VAL A 107 91.12 -59.25 92.53
CA VAL A 107 89.68 -59.49 92.75
C VAL A 107 88.91 -58.18 92.74
N ASP A 108 89.38 -57.16 93.45
CA ASP A 108 88.68 -55.87 93.55
C ASP A 108 88.75 -55.07 92.26
N ARG A 109 89.89 -55.09 91.56
CA ARG A 109 89.99 -54.59 90.18
C ARG A 109 89.00 -55.28 89.24
N VAL A 110 88.77 -56.59 89.40
CA VAL A 110 87.76 -57.33 88.61
C VAL A 110 86.32 -56.99 89.01
N LYS A 111 86.02 -56.64 90.27
CA LYS A 111 84.70 -56.09 90.67
C LYS A 111 84.43 -54.78 89.94
N VAL A 112 85.33 -53.80 90.06
CA VAL A 112 85.21 -52.47 89.44
C VAL A 112 85.05 -52.57 87.91
N MET A 113 85.81 -53.43 87.24
CA MET A 113 85.67 -53.64 85.78
C MET A 113 84.34 -54.30 85.39
N LYS A 114 83.76 -55.16 86.23
CA LYS A 114 82.41 -55.73 86.00
C LYS A 114 81.33 -54.67 86.17
N GLU A 115 81.41 -53.86 87.21
CA GLU A 115 80.47 -52.75 87.46
C GLU A 115 80.50 -51.72 86.33
N HIS A 116 81.70 -51.30 85.91
CA HIS A 116 81.86 -50.43 84.74
C HIS A 116 81.30 -51.08 83.46
N THR A 117 81.49 -52.38 83.26
CA THR A 117 80.92 -53.11 82.10
C THR A 117 79.39 -53.15 82.16
N SER A 118 78.80 -53.31 83.35
CA SER A 118 77.36 -53.24 83.57
C SER A 118 76.81 -51.86 83.23
N ASN A 119 77.48 -50.79 83.67
CA ASN A 119 77.10 -49.42 83.38
C ASN A 119 77.18 -49.11 81.87
N VAL A 120 78.25 -49.55 81.19
CA VAL A 120 78.36 -49.42 79.72
C VAL A 120 77.27 -50.21 78.99
N GLN A 121 76.91 -51.41 79.46
CA GLN A 121 75.79 -52.16 78.88
C GLN A 121 74.43 -51.46 79.10
N GLN A 122 74.24 -50.80 80.24
CA GLN A 122 73.05 -49.99 80.51
C GLN A 122 72.99 -48.75 79.59
N GLU A 123 74.09 -48.03 79.40
CA GLU A 123 74.13 -46.89 78.46
C GLU A 123 73.92 -47.32 77.00
N VAL A 124 74.42 -48.50 76.61
CA VAL A 124 74.10 -49.11 75.30
C VAL A 124 72.62 -49.46 75.19
N GLN A 125 71.94 -49.87 76.26
CA GLN A 125 70.48 -50.10 76.24
C GLN A 125 69.69 -48.78 76.15
N HIS A 126 70.08 -47.75 76.91
CA HIS A 126 69.44 -46.43 76.87
C HIS A 126 69.58 -45.76 75.50
N THR A 127 70.78 -45.77 74.92
CA THR A 127 71.02 -45.22 73.57
C THR A 127 70.28 -45.98 72.47
N ASN A 128 70.23 -47.32 72.52
CA ASN A 128 69.40 -48.10 71.59
C ASN A 128 67.90 -47.81 71.76
N GLY A 129 67.42 -47.62 73.00
CA GLY A 129 66.05 -47.18 73.27
C GLY A 129 65.73 -45.81 72.68
N LEU A 130 66.66 -44.86 72.80
CA LEU A 130 66.54 -43.51 72.23
C LEU A 130 66.49 -43.53 70.69
N VAL A 131 67.34 -44.36 70.06
CA VAL A 131 67.33 -44.58 68.60
C VAL A 131 66.02 -45.22 68.16
N ALA A 132 65.52 -46.24 68.87
CA ALA A 132 64.25 -46.88 68.55
C ALA A 132 63.04 -45.93 68.70
N ALA A 133 63.10 -44.96 69.63
CA ALA A 133 62.13 -43.88 69.71
C ALA A 133 62.22 -42.94 68.49
N LYS A 134 63.44 -42.49 68.13
CA LYS A 134 63.66 -41.59 66.98
C LYS A 134 63.31 -42.21 65.62
N VAL A 135 63.47 -43.52 65.45
CA VAL A 135 62.96 -44.24 64.27
C VAL A 135 61.43 -44.15 64.20
N LYS A 136 60.72 -44.42 65.30
CA LYS A 136 59.25 -44.32 65.35
C LYS A 136 58.74 -42.90 65.11
N GLU A 137 59.41 -41.88 65.65
CA GLU A 137 59.10 -40.48 65.37
C GLU A 137 59.21 -40.19 63.87
N ASN A 138 60.32 -40.58 63.24
CA ASN A 138 60.53 -40.42 61.79
C ASN A 138 59.48 -41.19 60.96
N ASP A 139 59.11 -42.41 61.37
CA ASP A 139 58.02 -43.17 60.73
C ASP A 139 56.68 -42.42 60.82
N THR A 140 56.38 -41.76 61.95
CA THR A 140 55.19 -40.91 62.08
C THR A 140 55.27 -39.62 61.27
N GLU A 141 56.43 -38.97 61.17
CA GLU A 141 56.63 -37.80 60.30
C GLU A 141 56.44 -38.16 58.81
N VAL A 142 56.96 -39.31 58.37
CA VAL A 142 56.75 -39.85 57.02
C VAL A 142 55.26 -40.11 56.78
N HIS A 143 54.55 -40.74 57.72
CA HIS A 143 53.12 -40.99 57.59
C HIS A 143 52.29 -39.69 57.52
N MET A 144 52.58 -38.70 58.38
CA MET A 144 51.93 -37.39 58.35
C MET A 144 52.22 -36.63 57.04
N ARG A 145 53.45 -36.75 56.52
CA ARG A 145 53.84 -36.20 55.21
C ARG A 145 53.09 -36.86 54.06
N GLU A 146 52.90 -38.18 54.07
CA GLU A 146 52.09 -38.88 53.07
C GLU A 146 50.62 -38.45 53.10
N LEU A 147 50.04 -38.31 54.30
CA LEU A 147 48.69 -37.77 54.49
C LEU A 147 48.56 -36.36 53.90
N ALA A 148 49.46 -35.44 54.29
CA ALA A 148 49.47 -34.08 53.75
C ALA A 148 49.65 -34.04 52.22
N LEU A 149 50.46 -34.94 51.64
CA LEU A 149 50.63 -35.05 50.19
C LEU A 149 49.40 -35.64 49.49
N ARG A 150 48.64 -36.53 50.13
CA ARG A 150 47.37 -37.07 49.59
C ARG A 150 46.27 -36.01 49.62
N GLU A 151 46.10 -35.28 50.72
CA GLU A 151 45.11 -34.20 50.80
C GLU A 151 45.46 -33.05 49.85
N ALA A 152 46.74 -32.62 49.79
CA ALA A 152 47.20 -31.69 48.76
C ALA A 152 47.11 -32.27 47.33
N GLY A 153 46.93 -33.57 47.16
CA GLY A 153 46.54 -34.22 45.91
C GLY A 153 45.07 -34.00 45.61
N LYS A 154 44.18 -34.37 46.55
CA LYS A 154 42.72 -34.19 46.45
C LYS A 154 42.35 -32.74 46.14
N CYS A 155 42.83 -31.77 46.93
CA CYS A 155 42.50 -30.36 46.74
C CYS A 155 42.92 -29.82 45.36
N ARG A 156 43.97 -30.39 44.73
CA ARG A 156 44.34 -30.05 43.34
C ARG A 156 43.44 -30.73 42.29
N SER A 157 42.97 -31.95 42.54
CA SER A 157 41.95 -32.58 41.66
C SER A 157 40.58 -31.94 41.80
N GLU A 158 40.22 -31.45 42.98
CA GLU A 158 38.98 -30.69 43.20
C GLU A 158 39.09 -29.27 42.64
N GLY A 159 40.24 -28.60 42.81
CA GLY A 159 40.54 -27.34 42.14
C GLY A 159 40.38 -27.43 40.63
N THR A 160 40.99 -28.42 39.97
CA THR A 160 40.82 -28.59 38.52
C THR A 160 39.40 -29.06 38.13
N ARG A 161 38.67 -29.79 38.98
CA ARG A 161 37.22 -30.07 38.79
C ARG A 161 36.41 -28.78 38.79
N VAL A 162 36.67 -27.88 39.74
CA VAL A 162 36.00 -26.58 39.87
C VAL A 162 36.38 -25.64 38.72
N GLU A 163 37.66 -25.56 38.32
CA GLU A 163 38.09 -24.78 37.15
C GLU A 163 37.41 -25.25 35.85
N ASN A 164 37.29 -26.57 35.64
CA ASN A 164 36.55 -27.13 34.51
C ASN A 164 35.05 -26.80 34.60
N SER A 165 34.45 -26.81 35.79
CA SER A 165 33.06 -26.39 36.00
C SER A 165 32.85 -24.90 35.71
N ILE A 166 33.81 -24.05 36.12
CA ILE A 166 33.80 -22.62 35.81
C ILE A 166 33.90 -22.42 34.29
N GLN A 167 34.77 -23.16 33.59
CA GLN A 167 34.85 -23.10 32.13
C GLN A 167 33.53 -23.51 31.45
N THR A 168 32.89 -24.61 31.86
CA THR A 168 31.60 -25.03 31.25
C THR A 168 30.46 -24.07 31.56
N THR A 169 30.39 -23.49 32.76
CA THR A 169 29.41 -22.43 33.07
C THR A 169 29.68 -21.13 32.32
N GLN A 170 30.95 -20.78 32.07
CA GLN A 170 31.30 -19.62 31.24
C GLN A 170 30.96 -19.87 29.76
N GLU A 171 31.15 -21.08 29.25
CA GLU A 171 30.68 -21.47 27.91
C GLU A 171 29.15 -21.41 27.80
N GLN A 172 28.43 -21.90 28.80
CA GLN A 172 26.95 -21.79 28.88
C GLN A 172 26.47 -20.34 28.98
N LEU A 173 27.17 -19.50 29.76
CA LEU A 173 26.89 -18.06 29.83
C LEU A 173 27.11 -17.40 28.47
N ASN A 174 28.19 -17.74 27.78
CA ASN A 174 28.49 -17.25 26.44
C ASN A 174 27.45 -17.70 25.42
N THR A 175 26.95 -18.95 25.46
CA THR A 175 25.87 -19.39 24.57
C THR A 175 24.56 -18.68 24.88
N ALA A 176 24.17 -18.57 26.15
CA ALA A 176 22.98 -17.83 26.57
C ALA A 176 23.02 -16.35 26.16
N GLN A 177 24.16 -15.66 26.32
CA GLN A 177 24.34 -14.28 25.84
C GLN A 177 24.20 -14.17 24.32
N ASN A 178 24.76 -15.12 23.56
CA ASN A 178 24.62 -15.17 22.11
C ASN A 178 23.17 -15.46 21.66
N GLU A 179 22.41 -16.24 22.43
CA GLU A 179 20.99 -16.49 22.16
C GLU A 179 20.11 -15.28 22.53
N ILE A 180 20.39 -14.62 23.65
CA ILE A 180 19.75 -13.36 24.06
C ILE A 180 20.01 -12.28 23.01
N PHE A 181 21.24 -12.14 22.49
CA PHE A 181 21.56 -11.17 21.44
C PHE A 181 20.75 -11.43 20.15
N LYS A 182 20.71 -12.67 19.66
CA LYS A 182 19.90 -13.08 18.51
C LYS A 182 18.40 -12.93 18.76
N ALA A 183 17.95 -13.10 20.00
CA ALA A 183 16.57 -12.86 20.38
C ALA A 183 16.23 -11.36 20.37
N SER A 184 17.12 -10.49 20.87
CA SER A 184 16.94 -9.03 20.78
C SER A 184 16.96 -8.51 19.34
N GLU A 185 17.86 -9.02 18.49
CA GLU A 185 17.93 -8.67 17.07
C GLU A 185 16.62 -9.03 16.34
N ARG A 186 16.09 -10.24 16.58
CA ARG A 186 14.76 -10.65 16.07
C ARG A 186 13.61 -9.83 16.65
N LEU A 187 13.70 -9.44 17.93
CA LEU A 187 12.66 -8.63 18.58
C LEU A 187 12.65 -7.21 17.98
N ASP A 188 13.81 -6.66 17.64
CA ASP A 188 13.93 -5.38 16.92
C ASP A 188 13.52 -5.49 15.43
N GLU A 189 13.80 -6.61 14.74
CA GLU A 189 13.16 -6.92 13.45
C GLU A 189 11.62 -6.91 13.58
N PHE A 190 11.07 -7.54 14.63
CA PHE A 190 9.63 -7.57 14.86
C PHE A 190 9.06 -6.21 15.22
N LYS A 191 9.77 -5.34 15.95
CA LYS A 191 9.37 -3.94 16.16
C LYS A 191 9.32 -3.17 14.84
N LEU A 192 10.34 -3.29 14.00
CA LEU A 192 10.40 -2.63 12.69
C LEU A 192 9.27 -3.11 11.77
N ARG A 193 9.00 -4.43 11.72
CA ARG A 193 7.86 -4.99 10.99
C ARG A 193 6.52 -4.56 11.59
N MET A 194 6.39 -4.47 12.92
CA MET A 194 5.16 -4.01 13.57
C MET A 194 4.89 -2.53 13.27
N ASN A 195 5.92 -1.68 13.30
CA ASN A 195 5.80 -0.27 12.93
C ASN A 195 5.43 -0.11 11.45
N TRP A 196 6.08 -0.83 10.54
CA TRP A 196 5.74 -0.80 9.11
C TRP A 196 4.31 -1.33 8.87
N ASN A 197 3.93 -2.45 9.47
CA ASN A 197 2.55 -2.97 9.37
C ASN A 197 1.51 -1.97 9.92
N GLN A 198 1.86 -1.18 10.94
CA GLN A 198 0.97 -0.12 11.46
C GLN A 198 0.92 1.08 10.51
N GLU A 199 2.05 1.57 9.99
CA GLU A 199 2.08 2.62 8.96
C GLU A 199 1.33 2.20 7.69
N GLU A 200 1.39 0.92 7.30
CA GLU A 200 0.62 0.36 6.19
C GLU A 200 -0.88 0.31 6.51
N LEU A 201 -1.26 -0.14 7.71
CA LEU A 201 -2.66 -0.15 8.16
C LEU A 201 -3.26 1.27 8.24
N GLU A 202 -2.48 2.25 8.70
CA GLU A 202 -2.87 3.66 8.71
C GLU A 202 -3.03 4.21 7.28
N GLN A 203 -2.13 3.86 6.35
CA GLN A 203 -2.26 4.17 4.93
C GLN A 203 -3.52 3.53 4.30
N TRP A 204 -3.78 2.24 4.57
CA TRP A 204 -4.99 1.56 4.10
C TRP A 204 -6.26 2.20 4.67
N SER A 205 -6.29 2.55 5.96
CA SER A 205 -7.45 3.23 6.56
C SER A 205 -7.65 4.65 6.02
N MET A 206 -6.59 5.36 5.65
CA MET A 206 -6.71 6.66 4.98
C MET A 206 -7.17 6.52 3.52
N ALA A 207 -6.72 5.50 2.80
CA ALA A 207 -7.18 5.19 1.45
C ALA A 207 -8.65 4.72 1.44
N GLU A 208 -9.06 3.92 2.43
CA GLU A 208 -10.46 3.50 2.66
C GLU A 208 -11.37 4.71 2.86
N LYS A 209 -11.03 5.61 3.80
CA LYS A 209 -11.78 6.87 4.04
C LYS A 209 -11.88 7.74 2.79
N GLN A 210 -10.77 7.91 2.04
CA GLN A 210 -10.79 8.62 0.76
C GLN A 210 -11.73 7.95 -0.26
N LYS A 211 -11.80 6.61 -0.29
CA LYS A 211 -12.74 5.89 -1.16
C LYS A 211 -14.18 5.95 -0.67
N GLU A 212 -14.45 6.04 0.63
CA GLU A 212 -15.79 6.35 1.15
C GLU A 212 -16.21 7.79 0.76
N GLU A 213 -15.31 8.77 0.89
CA GLU A 213 -15.56 10.16 0.46
C GLU A 213 -15.80 10.28 -1.06
N ASP A 214 -14.97 9.62 -1.89
CA ASP A 214 -15.17 9.51 -3.33
C ASP A 214 -16.54 8.88 -3.66
N ASN A 215 -16.89 7.76 -3.01
CA ASN A 215 -18.17 7.10 -3.24
C ASN A 215 -19.36 7.96 -2.79
N LEU A 216 -19.24 8.72 -1.70
CA LEU A 216 -20.25 9.69 -1.27
C LEU A 216 -20.34 10.90 -2.22
N ALA A 217 -19.26 11.30 -2.87
CA ALA A 217 -19.27 12.30 -3.93
C ALA A 217 -19.95 11.77 -5.20
N LEU A 218 -19.59 10.56 -5.66
CA LEU A 218 -20.23 9.88 -6.78
C LEU A 218 -21.75 9.71 -6.54
N GLN A 219 -22.17 9.28 -5.35
CA GLN A 219 -23.60 9.19 -5.00
C GLN A 219 -24.34 10.53 -4.97
N LYS A 220 -23.64 11.66 -4.75
CA LYS A 220 -24.24 13.00 -4.88
C LYS A 220 -24.38 13.37 -6.36
N TYR A 221 -23.36 13.10 -7.17
CA TYR A 221 -23.41 13.36 -8.61
C TYR A 221 -24.46 12.50 -9.32
N THR A 222 -24.54 11.19 -9.07
CA THR A 222 -25.58 10.34 -9.70
C THR A 222 -27.00 10.77 -9.32
N ARG A 223 -27.24 11.22 -8.10
CA ARG A 223 -28.55 11.79 -7.69
C ARG A 223 -28.85 13.13 -8.39
N ALA A 224 -27.83 13.98 -8.59
CA ALA A 224 -27.97 15.21 -9.35
C ALA A 224 -28.27 14.92 -10.83
N ASP A 225 -27.51 14.02 -11.45
CA ASP A 225 -27.71 13.57 -12.84
C ASP A 225 -29.07 12.90 -13.02
N GLU A 226 -29.51 12.03 -12.09
CA GLU A 226 -30.86 11.47 -12.08
C GLU A 226 -31.94 12.57 -12.07
N SER A 227 -31.77 13.61 -11.24
CA SER A 227 -32.70 14.74 -11.20
C SER A 227 -32.71 15.50 -12.53
N ARG A 228 -31.53 15.71 -13.13
CA ARG A 228 -31.37 16.40 -14.41
C ARG A 228 -31.92 15.58 -15.59
N ILE A 229 -31.78 14.27 -15.57
CA ILE A 229 -32.38 13.34 -16.53
C ILE A 229 -33.91 13.40 -16.40
N LYS A 230 -34.47 13.45 -15.18
CA LYS A 230 -35.92 13.61 -14.96
C LYS A 230 -36.43 14.95 -15.49
N GLU A 231 -35.71 16.06 -15.25
CA GLU A 231 -36.02 17.37 -15.87
C GLU A 231 -35.97 17.33 -17.40
N LEU A 232 -34.94 16.72 -17.98
CA LEU A 232 -34.76 16.63 -19.43
C LEU A 232 -35.81 15.72 -20.09
N MET A 233 -36.19 14.61 -19.46
CA MET A 233 -37.30 13.76 -19.92
C MET A 233 -38.63 14.51 -19.91
N LEU A 234 -38.93 15.25 -18.83
CA LEU A 234 -40.12 16.10 -18.76
C LEU A 234 -40.08 17.20 -19.84
N ARG A 235 -38.91 17.82 -20.09
CA ARG A 235 -38.79 18.82 -21.16
C ARG A 235 -38.99 18.20 -22.55
N ILE A 236 -38.45 17.01 -22.81
CA ILE A 236 -38.70 16.25 -24.04
C ILE A 236 -40.20 15.95 -24.18
N GLU A 237 -40.88 15.52 -23.12
CA GLU A 237 -42.32 15.23 -23.15
C GLU A 237 -43.18 16.48 -23.44
N THR A 238 -42.82 17.64 -22.85
CA THR A 238 -43.49 18.90 -23.23
C THR A 238 -43.24 19.27 -24.69
N LEU A 239 -42.01 19.08 -25.19
CA LEU A 239 -41.63 19.42 -26.57
C LEU A 239 -42.25 18.46 -27.60
N THR A 240 -42.45 17.18 -27.29
CA THR A 240 -43.12 16.24 -28.19
C THR A 240 -44.62 16.49 -28.27
N LYS A 241 -45.28 16.84 -27.14
CA LYS A 241 -46.66 17.35 -27.13
C LYS A 241 -46.77 18.63 -27.96
N GLU A 242 -45.95 19.64 -27.65
CA GLU A 242 -45.82 20.90 -28.39
C GLU A 242 -45.60 20.72 -29.91
N HIS A 243 -44.90 19.66 -30.33
CA HIS A 243 -44.68 19.31 -31.73
C HIS A 243 -45.88 18.61 -32.37
N VAL A 244 -46.56 17.70 -31.65
CA VAL A 244 -47.79 17.05 -32.13
C VAL A 244 -48.90 18.08 -32.31
N ASP A 245 -49.08 19.01 -31.37
CA ASP A 245 -50.11 20.06 -31.45
C ASP A 245 -49.87 20.97 -32.67
N ARG A 246 -48.63 21.42 -32.88
CA ARG A 246 -48.27 22.22 -34.07
C ARG A 246 -48.39 21.44 -35.38
N LYS A 247 -48.13 20.13 -35.38
CA LYS A 247 -48.35 19.27 -36.55
C LYS A 247 -49.84 19.12 -36.87
N ASN A 248 -50.70 19.04 -35.85
CA ASN A 248 -52.15 18.99 -36.04
C ASN A 248 -52.67 20.32 -36.59
N GLN A 249 -52.25 21.46 -36.03
CA GLN A 249 -52.56 22.80 -36.55
C GLN A 249 -52.13 22.97 -38.01
N MET A 250 -50.91 22.52 -38.37
CA MET A 250 -50.43 22.56 -39.76
C MET A 250 -51.28 21.67 -40.68
N ALA A 251 -51.79 20.53 -40.20
CA ALA A 251 -52.68 19.67 -40.98
C ALA A 251 -54.07 20.31 -41.15
N GLU A 252 -54.60 20.96 -40.11
CA GLU A 252 -55.85 21.73 -40.16
C GLU A 252 -55.75 22.87 -41.17
N GLU A 253 -54.71 23.73 -41.09
CA GLU A 253 -54.45 24.80 -42.08
C GLU A 253 -54.25 24.26 -43.50
N ALA A 254 -53.59 23.09 -43.66
CA ALA A 254 -53.45 22.43 -44.96
C ALA A 254 -54.81 21.96 -45.51
N THR A 255 -55.71 21.44 -44.68
CA THR A 255 -57.07 21.07 -45.13
C THR A 255 -57.94 22.30 -45.43
N GLU A 256 -57.83 23.38 -44.65
CA GLU A 256 -58.54 24.63 -44.94
C GLU A 256 -58.06 25.27 -46.25
N THR A 257 -56.75 25.30 -46.50
CA THR A 257 -56.20 25.87 -47.74
C THR A 257 -56.54 25.03 -48.97
N GLN A 258 -56.57 23.69 -48.85
CA GLN A 258 -57.11 22.81 -49.90
C GLN A 258 -58.60 23.04 -50.14
N ALA A 259 -59.42 23.19 -49.09
CA ALA A 259 -60.85 23.49 -49.24
C ALA A 259 -61.07 24.84 -49.97
N LYS A 260 -60.37 25.90 -49.53
CA LYS A 260 -60.41 27.23 -50.16
C LYS A 260 -59.90 27.20 -51.61
N GLN A 261 -58.92 26.34 -51.94
CA GLN A 261 -58.49 26.14 -53.32
C GLN A 261 -59.58 25.48 -54.17
N ILE A 262 -60.26 24.45 -53.66
CA ILE A 262 -61.39 23.80 -54.36
C ILE A 262 -62.55 24.78 -54.58
N GLU A 263 -62.84 25.65 -53.61
CA GLU A 263 -63.82 26.73 -53.76
C GLU A 263 -63.42 27.74 -54.84
N LEU A 264 -62.15 28.14 -54.90
CA LEU A 264 -61.60 29.04 -55.93
C LEU A 264 -61.63 28.40 -57.33
N ASP A 265 -61.25 27.13 -57.47
CA ASP A 265 -61.31 26.41 -58.75
C ASP A 265 -62.76 26.22 -59.22
N LYS A 266 -63.70 25.95 -58.29
CA LYS A 266 -65.15 25.92 -58.58
C LYS A 266 -65.64 27.29 -59.05
N ALA A 267 -65.35 28.36 -58.32
CA ALA A 267 -65.69 29.73 -58.72
C ALA A 267 -65.07 30.11 -60.07
N ALA A 268 -63.83 29.72 -60.34
CA ALA A 268 -63.18 29.93 -61.63
C ALA A 268 -63.88 29.15 -62.78
N SER A 269 -64.42 27.97 -62.51
CA SER A 269 -65.22 27.22 -63.48
C SER A 269 -66.58 27.89 -63.76
N GLU A 270 -67.24 28.40 -62.72
CA GLU A 270 -68.50 29.16 -62.82
C GLU A 270 -68.28 30.48 -63.57
N PHE A 271 -67.19 31.21 -63.30
CA PHE A 271 -66.79 32.39 -64.08
C PHE A 271 -66.55 32.09 -65.56
N ARG A 272 -65.92 30.95 -65.90
CA ARG A 272 -65.74 30.53 -67.31
C ARG A 272 -67.08 30.23 -67.99
N GLN A 273 -68.02 29.60 -67.28
CA GLN A 273 -69.38 29.37 -67.78
C GLN A 273 -70.12 30.69 -68.00
N LEU A 274 -70.19 31.57 -66.99
CA LEU A 274 -70.83 32.88 -67.09
C LEU A 274 -70.21 33.77 -68.19
N HIS A 275 -68.89 33.67 -68.41
CA HIS A 275 -68.24 34.38 -69.52
C HIS A 275 -68.67 33.85 -70.89
N LYS A 276 -68.81 32.52 -71.04
CA LYS A 276 -69.30 31.88 -72.27
C LYS A 276 -70.76 32.24 -72.54
N GLU A 277 -71.61 32.21 -71.53
CA GLU A 277 -73.02 32.62 -71.60
C GLU A 277 -73.13 34.12 -71.96
N ARG A 278 -72.33 34.98 -71.33
CA ARG A 278 -72.23 36.41 -71.68
C ARG A 278 -71.79 36.62 -73.13
N GLN A 279 -70.82 35.84 -73.62
CA GLN A 279 -70.33 35.97 -74.99
C GLN A 279 -71.39 35.50 -76.01
N GLN A 280 -72.17 34.46 -75.70
CA GLN A 280 -73.34 34.05 -76.49
C GLN A 280 -74.42 35.13 -76.52
N LEU A 281 -74.70 35.78 -75.37
CA LEU A 281 -75.65 36.88 -75.28
C LEU A 281 -75.19 38.12 -76.09
N ILE A 282 -73.89 38.44 -76.04
CA ILE A 282 -73.29 39.51 -76.85
C ILE A 282 -73.42 39.20 -78.34
N GLN A 283 -73.20 37.95 -78.75
CA GLN A 283 -73.35 37.55 -80.14
C GLN A 283 -74.82 37.66 -80.62
N GLN A 284 -75.78 37.15 -79.83
CA GLN A 284 -77.22 37.34 -80.11
C GLN A 284 -77.62 38.82 -80.21
N TRP A 285 -77.01 39.68 -79.40
CA TRP A 285 -77.22 41.13 -79.45
C TRP A 285 -76.57 41.79 -80.68
N GLN A 286 -75.40 41.33 -81.10
CA GLN A 286 -74.75 41.74 -82.35
C GLN A 286 -75.58 41.33 -83.58
N ASP A 287 -76.07 40.08 -83.62
CA ASP A 287 -76.98 39.59 -84.67
C ASP A 287 -78.28 40.41 -84.71
N SER A 288 -78.80 40.81 -83.54
CA SER A 288 -79.97 41.70 -83.41
C SER A 288 -79.70 43.12 -83.93
N ILE A 289 -78.49 43.64 -83.72
CA ILE A 289 -78.06 44.94 -84.26
C ILE A 289 -77.83 44.88 -85.77
N ASP A 290 -77.22 43.82 -86.29
CA ASP A 290 -76.94 43.72 -87.72
C ASP A 290 -78.21 43.43 -88.54
N THR A 291 -79.16 42.68 -87.99
CA THR A 291 -80.51 42.61 -88.56
C THR A 291 -81.24 43.96 -88.51
N MET A 292 -81.07 44.76 -87.44
CA MET A 292 -81.60 46.14 -87.40
C MET A 292 -80.94 47.04 -88.45
N LYS A 293 -79.61 47.02 -88.62
CA LYS A 293 -78.89 47.76 -89.68
C LYS A 293 -79.38 47.37 -91.09
N MET A 294 -79.66 46.08 -91.32
CA MET A 294 -80.23 45.62 -92.59
C MET A 294 -81.63 46.20 -92.82
N ARG A 295 -82.48 46.28 -91.78
CA ARG A 295 -83.78 46.98 -91.86
C ARG A 295 -83.62 48.48 -92.10
N ASP A 296 -82.67 49.14 -91.44
CA ASP A 296 -82.40 50.56 -91.69
C ASP A 296 -81.87 50.79 -93.12
N ALA A 297 -81.08 49.88 -93.68
CA ALA A 297 -80.65 49.92 -95.07
C ALA A 297 -81.82 49.70 -96.06
N GLU A 298 -82.73 48.76 -95.77
CA GLU A 298 -83.98 48.58 -96.53
C GLU A 298 -84.87 49.84 -96.47
N ILE A 299 -85.06 50.43 -95.29
CA ILE A 299 -85.84 51.65 -95.06
C ILE A 299 -85.23 52.83 -95.82
N ASN A 300 -83.92 53.03 -95.77
CA ASN A 300 -83.23 54.06 -96.53
C ASN A 300 -83.34 53.82 -98.05
N GLY A 301 -83.26 52.55 -98.51
CA GLY A 301 -83.47 52.19 -99.90
C GLY A 301 -84.91 52.43 -100.39
N LEU A 302 -85.92 52.25 -99.52
CA LEU A 302 -87.31 52.63 -99.78
C LEU A 302 -87.49 54.15 -99.77
N GLY A 303 -86.83 54.86 -98.85
CA GLY A 303 -86.80 56.32 -98.78
C GLY A 303 -86.22 56.96 -100.04
N ALA A 304 -85.13 56.42 -100.58
CA ALA A 304 -84.54 56.84 -101.85
C ALA A 304 -85.52 56.64 -103.03
N LYS A 305 -86.16 55.47 -103.13
CA LYS A 305 -87.19 55.19 -104.15
C LYS A 305 -88.38 56.14 -104.04
N TYR A 306 -88.80 56.49 -102.81
CA TYR A 306 -89.85 57.47 -102.55
C TYR A 306 -89.41 58.90 -102.94
N ALA A 307 -88.15 59.28 -102.69
CA ALA A 307 -87.59 60.57 -103.09
C ALA A 307 -87.52 60.72 -104.62
N ASP A 308 -87.08 59.69 -105.36
CA ASP A 308 -87.10 59.68 -106.83
C ASP A 308 -88.54 59.78 -107.38
N ALA A 309 -89.49 59.04 -106.80
CA ALA A 309 -90.91 59.14 -107.16
C ALA A 309 -91.47 60.55 -106.89
N LYS A 310 -91.09 61.17 -105.77
CA LYS A 310 -91.46 62.56 -105.43
C LYS A 310 -90.83 63.56 -106.40
N ARG A 311 -89.58 63.38 -106.83
CA ARG A 311 -88.93 64.24 -107.82
C ARG A 311 -89.62 64.13 -109.19
N ARG A 312 -89.89 62.92 -109.68
CA ARG A 312 -90.64 62.69 -110.93
C ARG A 312 -92.04 63.34 -110.91
N ARG A 313 -92.71 63.35 -109.74
CA ARG A 313 -93.99 64.07 -109.58
C ARG A 313 -93.83 65.59 -109.68
N LEU A 314 -92.74 66.16 -109.15
CA LEU A 314 -92.45 67.60 -109.26
C LEU A 314 -92.10 67.98 -110.71
N GLU A 315 -91.21 67.22 -111.36
CA GLU A 315 -90.84 67.35 -112.78
C GLU A 315 -92.06 67.30 -113.72
N ALA A 316 -93.13 66.60 -113.33
CA ALA A 316 -94.39 66.53 -114.08
C ALA A 316 -95.34 67.70 -113.79
N LEU A 317 -95.32 68.27 -112.58
CA LEU A 317 -96.10 69.46 -112.21
C LEU A 317 -95.51 70.73 -112.84
N GLU A 318 -94.19 70.83 -112.91
CA GLU A 318 -93.46 71.95 -113.53
C GLU A 318 -93.83 72.07 -115.03
N LYS A 319 -93.78 70.96 -115.77
CA LYS A 319 -94.21 70.88 -117.17
C LYS A 319 -95.70 71.21 -117.37
N LEU A 320 -96.55 70.97 -116.36
CA LEU A 320 -97.95 71.37 -116.39
C LEU A 320 -98.12 72.89 -116.20
N GLN A 321 -97.23 73.53 -115.43
CA GLN A 321 -97.21 74.99 -115.28
C GLN A 321 -96.66 75.67 -116.54
N ASP A 322 -95.59 75.14 -117.15
CA ASP A 322 -95.04 75.65 -118.41
C ASP A 322 -96.09 75.64 -119.53
N THR A 323 -96.81 74.53 -119.69
CA THR A 323 -97.87 74.40 -120.71
C THR A 323 -99.07 75.32 -120.45
N GLN A 324 -99.39 75.61 -119.19
CA GLN A 324 -100.38 76.64 -118.83
C GLN A 324 -99.89 78.06 -119.14
N ALA A 325 -98.61 78.36 -118.91
CA ALA A 325 -98.02 79.67 -119.20
C ALA A 325 -98.01 79.98 -120.70
N VAL A 326 -97.59 79.03 -121.54
CA VAL A 326 -97.61 79.17 -123.00
C VAL A 326 -99.02 79.41 -123.52
N LEU A 327 -100.01 78.67 -123.02
CA LEU A 327 -101.42 78.81 -123.43
C LEU A 327 -102.04 80.14 -122.99
N LYS A 328 -101.53 80.78 -121.91
CA LYS A 328 -101.92 82.13 -121.51
C LYS A 328 -101.37 83.19 -122.48
N ILE A 329 -100.08 83.11 -122.82
CA ILE A 329 -99.42 84.04 -123.75
C ILE A 329 -100.09 84.00 -125.14
N GLN A 330 -100.44 82.81 -125.64
CA GLN A 330 -101.14 82.67 -126.92
C GLN A 330 -102.54 83.32 -126.93
N LYS A 331 -103.25 83.34 -125.79
CA LYS A 331 -104.55 84.03 -125.67
C LYS A 331 -104.39 85.55 -125.65
N GLU A 332 -103.39 86.05 -124.92
CA GLU A 332 -103.10 87.49 -124.85
C GLU A 332 -102.67 88.03 -126.23
N GLN A 333 -101.91 87.26 -127.01
CA GLN A 333 -101.53 87.61 -128.38
C GLN A 333 -102.70 87.68 -129.37
N ASN A 334 -103.68 86.76 -129.29
CA ASN A 334 -104.84 86.79 -130.20
C ASN A 334 -105.70 88.05 -130.01
N VAL A 335 -105.93 88.48 -128.76
CA VAL A 335 -106.70 89.70 -128.45
C VAL A 335 -106.00 90.94 -129.03
N GLU A 336 -104.66 90.98 -129.00
CA GLU A 336 -103.91 92.05 -129.67
C GLU A 336 -104.06 92.06 -131.19
N PHE A 337 -104.17 90.89 -131.84
CA PHE A 337 -104.36 90.81 -133.29
C PHE A 337 -105.77 91.19 -133.73
N GLU A 338 -106.80 90.78 -132.99
CA GLU A 338 -108.19 91.21 -133.21
C GLU A 338 -108.32 92.74 -133.12
N ALA A 339 -107.79 93.35 -132.06
CA ALA A 339 -107.79 94.80 -131.88
C ALA A 339 -107.05 95.55 -133.01
N LYS A 340 -105.96 94.98 -133.55
CA LYS A 340 -105.23 95.57 -134.70
C LYS A 340 -106.05 95.48 -135.99
N SER A 341 -106.70 94.34 -136.25
CA SER A 341 -107.59 94.16 -137.41
C SER A 341 -108.72 95.19 -137.43
N ASP A 342 -109.38 95.37 -136.29
CA ASP A 342 -110.53 96.26 -136.10
C ASP A 342 -110.18 97.74 -136.43
N THR A 343 -108.95 98.17 -136.13
CA THR A 343 -108.48 99.52 -136.50
C THR A 343 -108.21 99.68 -137.99
N GLN A 344 -107.76 98.63 -138.69
CA GLN A 344 -107.47 98.70 -140.12
C GLN A 344 -108.74 98.69 -140.97
N GLU A 345 -109.77 97.92 -140.61
CA GLU A 345 -111.06 97.96 -141.32
C GLU A 345 -111.70 99.35 -141.29
N ARG A 346 -111.68 100.01 -140.12
CA ARG A 346 -112.20 101.39 -139.95
C ARG A 346 -111.43 102.42 -140.80
N ILE A 347 -110.13 102.21 -141.03
CA ILE A 347 -109.32 103.04 -141.93
C ILE A 347 -109.66 102.77 -143.40
N ILE A 348 -109.81 101.50 -143.78
CA ILE A 348 -110.16 101.08 -145.16
C ILE A 348 -111.56 101.60 -145.56
N GLN A 349 -112.53 101.60 -144.63
CA GLN A 349 -113.86 102.17 -144.90
C GLN A 349 -113.82 103.67 -145.20
N ARG A 350 -113.04 104.47 -144.44
CA ARG A 350 -112.83 105.90 -144.74
C ARG A 350 -112.19 106.11 -146.11
N ARG A 351 -111.11 105.37 -146.41
CA ARG A 351 -110.42 105.46 -147.71
C ARG A 351 -111.35 105.19 -148.91
N ARG A 352 -112.27 104.24 -148.79
CA ARG A 352 -113.27 103.95 -149.84
C ARG A 352 -114.28 105.09 -150.02
N GLN A 353 -114.70 105.76 -148.95
CA GLN A 353 -115.60 106.92 -149.03
C GLN A 353 -114.90 108.14 -149.66
N GLU A 354 -113.64 108.41 -149.27
CA GLU A 354 -112.78 109.45 -149.87
C GLU A 354 -112.63 109.24 -151.39
N GLN A 355 -112.39 108.00 -151.83
CA GLN A 355 -112.17 107.66 -153.23
C GLN A 355 -113.40 107.90 -154.13
N ILE A 356 -114.61 107.59 -153.65
CA ILE A 356 -115.86 107.78 -154.41
C ILE A 356 -116.14 109.28 -154.63
N LEU A 357 -115.97 110.10 -153.59
CA LEU A 357 -116.14 111.56 -153.68
C LEU A 357 -115.09 112.21 -154.59
N ALA A 358 -113.86 111.70 -154.60
CA ALA A 358 -112.81 112.17 -155.50
C ALA A 358 -113.12 111.85 -156.98
N GLN A 359 -113.67 110.66 -157.27
CA GLN A 359 -114.04 110.27 -158.64
C GLN A 359 -115.20 111.12 -159.20
N GLN A 360 -116.20 111.46 -158.37
CA GLN A 360 -117.29 112.35 -158.79
C GLN A 360 -116.79 113.76 -159.15
N ARG A 361 -115.85 114.32 -158.37
CA ARG A 361 -115.22 115.62 -158.67
C ARG A 361 -114.36 115.59 -159.94
N LEU A 362 -113.64 114.49 -160.19
CA LEU A 362 -112.81 114.33 -161.39
C LEU A 362 -113.64 114.33 -162.69
N GLN A 363 -114.91 113.95 -162.62
CA GLN A 363 -115.81 113.98 -163.78
C GLN A 363 -116.25 115.41 -164.09
N ALA A 364 -116.77 116.14 -163.09
CA ALA A 364 -117.23 117.53 -163.26
C ALA A 364 -116.14 118.47 -163.81
N PHE A 365 -114.90 118.36 -163.32
CA PHE A 365 -113.79 119.20 -163.80
C PHE A 365 -113.38 118.91 -165.26
N LYS A 366 -113.77 117.79 -165.87
CA LYS A 366 -113.57 117.55 -167.30
C LYS A 366 -114.62 118.27 -168.14
N ASP A 367 -115.88 118.19 -167.70
CA ASP A 367 -117.01 118.85 -168.36
C ASP A 367 -116.83 120.38 -168.35
N GLU A 368 -116.29 120.95 -167.25
CA GLU A 368 -115.91 122.37 -167.16
C GLU A 368 -114.73 122.77 -168.07
N LEU A 369 -113.71 121.90 -168.20
CA LEU A 369 -112.51 122.19 -169.00
C LEU A 369 -112.78 122.27 -170.51
N ASP A 370 -113.75 121.50 -171.02
CA ASP A 370 -114.13 121.55 -172.43
C ASP A 370 -115.09 122.70 -172.76
N VAL A 371 -115.76 123.30 -171.76
CA VAL A 371 -116.46 124.59 -171.92
C VAL A 371 -115.44 125.74 -172.02
N MET A 372 -114.49 125.82 -171.08
CA MET A 372 -113.48 126.89 -170.99
C MET A 372 -112.62 127.05 -172.26
N LYS A 373 -112.38 125.97 -173.02
CA LYS A 373 -111.67 126.05 -174.32
C LYS A 373 -112.42 126.89 -175.35
N ASN A 374 -113.75 126.75 -175.42
CA ASN A 374 -114.58 127.41 -176.44
C ASN A 374 -114.73 128.92 -176.16
N GLU A 375 -114.67 129.34 -174.90
CA GLU A 375 -114.72 130.76 -174.53
C GLU A 375 -113.39 131.50 -174.83
N LEU A 376 -112.26 130.81 -174.70
CA LEU A 376 -110.94 131.42 -174.91
C LEU A 376 -110.68 131.80 -176.38
N GLU A 377 -111.15 130.99 -177.33
CA GLU A 377 -111.06 131.30 -178.76
C GLU A 377 -111.93 132.51 -179.17
N SER A 378 -113.04 132.73 -178.46
CA SER A 378 -113.90 133.93 -178.65
C SER A 378 -113.20 135.20 -178.18
N GLY A 379 -112.64 135.19 -176.96
CA GLY A 379 -112.00 136.36 -176.34
C GLY A 379 -110.84 136.95 -177.14
N ALA A 380 -110.12 136.11 -177.89
CA ALA A 380 -109.03 136.52 -178.79
C ALA A 380 -109.45 137.54 -179.87
N THR A 381 -110.73 137.61 -180.21
CA THR A 381 -111.25 138.50 -181.27
C THR A 381 -111.65 139.90 -180.78
N ALA A 382 -111.90 140.08 -179.47
CA ALA A 382 -112.50 141.30 -178.93
C ALA A 382 -111.46 142.40 -178.61
N LEU A 383 -110.38 142.04 -177.92
CA LEU A 383 -109.41 143.01 -177.37
C LEU A 383 -108.55 143.69 -178.47
N ALA A 384 -108.61 143.21 -179.71
CA ALA A 384 -108.07 143.90 -180.87
C ALA A 384 -108.70 145.29 -181.10
N LYS A 385 -109.94 145.54 -180.63
CA LYS A 385 -110.64 146.83 -180.82
C LYS A 385 -110.27 147.90 -179.78
N THR A 386 -110.06 147.53 -178.52
CA THR A 386 -109.85 148.50 -177.42
C THR A 386 -108.47 149.16 -177.43
N ARG A 387 -107.58 148.79 -178.35
CA ARG A 387 -106.33 149.51 -178.63
C ARG A 387 -106.50 150.90 -179.26
N HIS A 388 -107.71 151.30 -179.66
CA HIS A 388 -107.90 152.48 -180.50
C HIS A 388 -108.35 153.77 -179.77
N GLU A 389 -109.06 153.68 -178.64
CA GLU A 389 -109.88 154.80 -178.14
C GLU A 389 -109.23 155.68 -177.06
N VAL A 390 -108.43 155.11 -176.15
CA VAL A 390 -107.86 155.87 -175.00
C VAL A 390 -106.66 156.75 -175.41
N GLN A 391 -106.26 156.72 -176.68
CA GLN A 391 -105.18 157.56 -177.23
C GLN A 391 -105.59 159.04 -177.42
N GLN A 392 -106.80 159.46 -177.01
CA GLN A 392 -107.36 160.80 -177.25
C GLN A 392 -107.83 161.58 -175.99
N LEU A 393 -107.57 161.10 -174.76
CA LEU A 393 -107.89 161.85 -173.54
C LEU A 393 -106.65 162.48 -172.88
N GLU A 394 -106.10 163.46 -173.59
CA GLU A 394 -104.94 164.26 -173.19
C GLU A 394 -105.28 165.39 -172.18
N GLY A 395 -104.23 166.02 -171.65
CA GLY A 395 -104.10 167.48 -171.71
C GLY A 395 -104.69 168.36 -170.60
N HIS A 396 -105.73 167.96 -169.87
CA HIS A 396 -106.58 168.96 -169.18
C HIS A 396 -106.27 169.36 -167.72
N VAL A 397 -105.35 168.72 -166.97
CA VAL A 397 -105.15 169.04 -165.53
C VAL A 397 -103.69 169.13 -165.06
N SER A 398 -102.81 169.72 -165.89
CA SER A 398 -101.47 170.15 -165.45
C SER A 398 -101.48 171.44 -164.59
N GLU A 399 -102.51 172.28 -164.72
CA GLU A 399 -102.45 173.69 -164.26
C GLU A 399 -103.34 174.08 -163.07
N LYS A 400 -103.93 173.12 -162.33
CA LYS A 400 -104.50 173.42 -160.99
C LYS A 400 -103.44 173.49 -159.88
N THR A 401 -102.47 174.36 -160.13
CA THR A 401 -101.96 175.37 -159.20
C THR A 401 -102.18 175.07 -157.71
N LEU A 402 -101.16 174.66 -156.95
CA LEU A 402 -100.03 175.52 -156.54
C LEU A 402 -100.45 176.83 -155.83
N LYS A 403 -101.71 176.91 -155.36
CA LYS A 403 -102.25 178.03 -154.55
C LYS A 403 -102.68 177.66 -153.11
N LEU A 404 -102.47 176.42 -152.66
CA LEU A 404 -102.73 176.00 -151.26
C LEU A 404 -101.46 175.80 -150.40
N GLN A 405 -100.26 176.03 -150.93
CA GLN A 405 -99.02 175.69 -150.22
C GLN A 405 -98.57 176.72 -149.16
N ARG A 406 -99.38 177.76 -148.86
CA ARG A 406 -98.97 178.90 -148.01
C ARG A 406 -99.96 179.32 -146.91
N GLU A 407 -101.14 178.69 -146.80
CA GLU A 407 -102.15 178.98 -145.76
C GLU A 407 -102.49 177.76 -144.87
N ARG A 408 -101.47 176.97 -144.49
CA ARG A 408 -101.57 176.00 -143.37
C ARG A 408 -100.24 175.58 -142.72
N LYS A 409 -99.12 176.23 -143.04
CA LYS A 409 -97.88 176.16 -142.24
C LYS A 409 -97.82 177.40 -141.35
N ARG A 410 -97.92 177.18 -140.02
CA ARG A 410 -97.96 178.16 -138.89
C ARG A 410 -99.37 178.68 -138.59
N TYR A 411 -99.80 178.50 -137.32
CA TYR A 411 -101.12 178.84 -136.74
C TYR A 411 -102.31 178.06 -137.37
N GLN A 412 -103.16 177.32 -136.65
CA GLN A 412 -103.16 176.86 -135.26
C GLN A 412 -102.36 175.53 -135.15
N GLN A 413 -101.05 175.57 -134.92
CA GLN A 413 -100.58 175.23 -133.57
C GLN A 413 -101.08 176.24 -132.54
N TRP A 414 -101.51 175.75 -131.38
CA TRP A 414 -102.37 176.39 -130.37
C TRP A 414 -103.86 176.45 -130.71
N ARG A 415 -104.67 175.81 -129.84
CA ARG A 415 -106.12 176.09 -129.60
C ARG A 415 -107.05 175.62 -130.74
N GLU A 416 -108.36 175.44 -130.53
CA GLU A 416 -109.27 175.91 -129.46
C GLU A 416 -109.71 174.86 -128.40
N THR A 417 -108.73 174.47 -127.57
CA THR A 417 -108.82 174.35 -126.09
C THR A 417 -109.53 173.18 -125.37
N LEU A 418 -108.74 172.49 -124.54
CA LEU A 418 -108.94 172.30 -123.08
C LEU A 418 -110.17 171.47 -122.61
N ALA A 419 -110.04 170.21 -122.17
CA ALA A 419 -108.84 169.36 -122.12
C ALA A 419 -109.16 167.85 -122.20
N ALA A 420 -108.88 167.18 -123.31
CA ALA A 420 -109.73 167.10 -124.52
C ALA A 420 -109.10 166.16 -125.59
N GLU A 421 -109.80 165.34 -126.39
CA GLU A 421 -111.14 164.70 -126.34
C GLU A 421 -111.20 163.46 -127.28
N LYS A 422 -111.95 162.39 -126.88
CA LYS A 422 -112.74 161.36 -127.65
C LYS A 422 -112.22 160.50 -128.85
N GLU A 423 -112.30 159.16 -128.64
CA GLU A 423 -112.85 158.00 -129.43
C GLU A 423 -112.72 157.71 -130.99
N LYS A 424 -112.50 156.39 -131.28
CA LYS A 424 -113.13 155.43 -132.27
C LYS A 424 -112.96 155.41 -133.83
N ALA A 425 -112.51 154.23 -134.32
CA ALA A 425 -113.14 153.22 -135.23
C ALA A 425 -113.31 153.36 -136.80
N GLU A 426 -113.50 152.17 -137.45
CA GLU A 426 -113.97 151.84 -138.84
C GLU A 426 -113.02 152.12 -140.06
N SER A 427 -113.02 151.46 -141.25
CA SER A 427 -113.71 150.30 -141.94
C SER A 427 -112.91 149.93 -143.25
N SER A 428 -113.12 148.92 -144.14
CA SER A 428 -113.80 147.58 -144.22
C SER A 428 -113.50 146.82 -145.57
N GLU A 429 -113.54 145.47 -145.57
CA GLU A 429 -113.71 144.48 -146.69
C GLU A 429 -112.72 144.24 -147.89
N GLN A 430 -112.59 142.93 -148.25
CA GLN A 430 -112.24 142.25 -149.54
C GLN A 430 -111.03 142.74 -150.41
N THR A 431 -110.07 141.92 -150.90
CA THR A 431 -109.68 140.48 -150.79
C THR A 431 -108.12 140.39 -150.76
N ALA A 432 -107.37 139.36 -150.33
CA ALA A 432 -107.54 138.05 -149.66
C ALA A 432 -106.89 136.86 -150.43
N GLN A 433 -106.24 135.95 -149.67
CA GLN A 433 -106.01 134.52 -149.95
C GLN A 433 -104.79 133.94 -150.72
N GLU A 434 -103.71 134.68 -151.02
CA GLU A 434 -102.40 134.06 -151.35
C GLU A 434 -101.31 134.23 -150.25
N ALA A 435 -101.60 135.01 -149.20
CA ALA A 435 -100.59 135.46 -148.23
C ALA A 435 -100.29 134.50 -147.04
N GLU A 436 -100.97 133.35 -146.91
CA GLU A 436 -100.83 132.47 -145.74
C GLU A 436 -99.95 131.22 -145.95
N GLU A 437 -99.77 130.75 -147.19
CA GLU A 437 -99.02 129.51 -147.46
C GLU A 437 -97.49 129.67 -147.39
N SER A 438 -96.98 130.89 -147.58
CA SER A 438 -95.55 131.20 -147.47
C SER A 438 -95.07 131.21 -146.01
N LEU A 439 -95.92 131.68 -145.08
CA LEU A 439 -95.58 131.82 -143.66
C LEU A 439 -95.53 130.46 -142.94
N ARG A 440 -96.42 129.53 -143.29
CA ARG A 440 -96.46 128.16 -142.73
C ARG A 440 -95.17 127.36 -142.94
N LYS A 441 -94.40 127.64 -144.01
CA LYS A 441 -93.15 126.93 -144.31
C LYS A 441 -92.04 127.27 -143.30
N HIS A 442 -91.97 128.52 -142.83
CA HIS A 442 -90.97 128.92 -141.83
C HIS A 442 -91.38 128.58 -140.38
N GLU A 443 -92.67 128.48 -140.06
CA GLU A 443 -93.10 127.95 -138.75
C GLU A 443 -92.74 126.47 -138.54
N ALA A 444 -92.67 125.67 -139.62
CA ALA A 444 -92.37 124.25 -139.55
C ALA A 444 -90.91 123.99 -139.14
N GLU A 445 -89.98 124.83 -139.60
CA GLU A 445 -88.55 124.71 -139.32
C GLU A 445 -88.23 125.05 -137.86
N LEU A 446 -88.87 126.10 -137.31
CA LEU A 446 -88.71 126.51 -135.92
C LEU A 446 -89.12 125.41 -134.93
N ARG A 447 -90.30 124.79 -135.16
CA ARG A 447 -90.88 123.74 -134.28
C ARG A 447 -90.06 122.44 -134.23
N ASN A 448 -89.15 122.20 -135.18
CA ASN A 448 -88.25 121.04 -135.15
C ASN A 448 -87.03 121.30 -134.25
N MET A 449 -86.49 122.52 -134.25
CA MET A 449 -85.34 122.89 -133.41
C MET A 449 -85.70 122.90 -131.92
N GLU A 450 -86.90 123.37 -131.56
CA GLU A 450 -87.38 123.36 -130.17
C GLU A 450 -87.47 121.96 -129.56
N LYS A 451 -87.83 120.95 -130.36
CA LYS A 451 -87.92 119.54 -129.91
C LYS A 451 -86.55 118.95 -129.59
N GLN A 452 -85.54 119.22 -130.42
CA GLN A 452 -84.17 118.76 -130.14
C GLN A 452 -83.56 119.43 -128.91
N LEU A 453 -83.92 120.70 -128.64
CA LEU A 453 -83.40 121.46 -127.51
C LEU A 453 -83.98 121.01 -126.16
N LYS A 454 -85.19 120.42 -126.12
CA LYS A 454 -85.74 119.78 -124.90
C LYS A 454 -85.04 118.46 -124.54
N LEU A 455 -84.84 117.57 -125.52
CA LEU A 455 -84.13 116.28 -125.32
C LEU A 455 -82.69 116.46 -124.77
N LYS A 456 -82.00 117.52 -125.21
CA LYS A 456 -80.66 117.90 -124.71
C LYS A 456 -80.67 118.45 -123.27
N LYS A 457 -81.81 118.86 -122.71
CA LYS A 457 -81.92 119.34 -121.32
C LYS A 457 -82.26 118.22 -120.33
N GLU A 458 -83.16 117.31 -120.70
CA GLU A 458 -83.51 116.16 -119.85
C GLU A 458 -82.33 115.19 -119.63
N THR A 459 -81.51 114.98 -120.66
CA THR A 459 -80.27 114.18 -120.56
C THR A 459 -79.23 114.80 -119.64
N MET A 460 -79.11 116.14 -119.65
CA MET A 460 -78.23 116.90 -118.75
C MET A 460 -78.68 116.82 -117.29
N PHE A 461 -80.00 116.86 -117.03
CA PHE A 461 -80.52 116.76 -115.67
C PHE A 461 -80.25 115.37 -115.07
N ARG A 462 -80.52 114.29 -115.80
CA ARG A 462 -80.28 112.91 -115.33
C ARG A 462 -78.80 112.62 -115.06
N SER A 463 -77.87 113.09 -115.91
CA SER A 463 -76.44 112.92 -115.65
C SER A 463 -75.96 113.72 -114.42
N SER A 464 -76.49 114.92 -114.20
CA SER A 464 -76.17 115.69 -112.99
C SER A 464 -76.64 115.01 -111.69
N GLN A 465 -77.79 114.31 -111.74
CA GLN A 465 -78.36 113.62 -110.59
C GLN A 465 -77.58 112.34 -110.22
N HIS A 466 -77.12 111.57 -111.21
CA HIS A 466 -76.19 110.45 -110.99
C HIS A 466 -74.82 110.91 -110.46
N LEU A 467 -74.31 112.07 -110.93
CA LEU A 467 -73.04 112.61 -110.44
C LEU A 467 -73.09 112.98 -108.95
N PHE A 468 -74.26 113.36 -108.45
CA PHE A 468 -74.47 113.63 -107.01
C PHE A 468 -74.48 112.34 -106.19
N GLN A 469 -75.20 111.30 -106.64
CA GLN A 469 -75.24 109.99 -105.98
C GLN A 469 -73.84 109.38 -105.83
N LEU A 470 -73.08 109.31 -106.93
CA LEU A 470 -71.73 108.74 -106.94
C LEU A 470 -70.77 109.45 -105.96
N ARG A 471 -70.91 110.76 -105.76
CA ARG A 471 -70.13 111.52 -104.77
C ARG A 471 -70.53 111.22 -103.32
N GLN A 472 -71.79 110.86 -103.08
CA GLN A 472 -72.26 110.47 -101.75
C GLN A 472 -71.80 109.04 -101.41
N ASP A 473 -71.78 108.14 -102.39
CA ASP A 473 -71.23 106.80 -102.24
C ASP A 473 -69.70 106.83 -102.03
N GLU A 474 -68.98 107.69 -102.77
CA GLU A 474 -67.55 107.94 -102.57
C GLU A 474 -67.24 108.41 -101.12
N ALA A 475 -68.04 109.32 -100.57
CA ALA A 475 -67.89 109.78 -99.19
C ALA A 475 -68.13 108.66 -98.15
N ASN A 476 -69.11 107.78 -98.40
CA ASN A 476 -69.37 106.62 -97.53
C ASN A 476 -68.19 105.63 -97.53
N LEU A 477 -67.66 105.29 -98.71
CA LEU A 477 -66.51 104.39 -98.85
C LEU A 477 -65.24 104.94 -98.19
N ILE A 478 -65.01 106.26 -98.23
CA ILE A 478 -63.90 106.91 -97.52
C ILE A 478 -64.03 106.74 -96.00
N ALA A 479 -65.26 106.83 -95.45
CA ALA A 479 -65.51 106.62 -94.03
C ALA A 479 -65.28 105.15 -93.61
N GLU A 480 -65.71 104.17 -94.42
CA GLU A 480 -65.45 102.75 -94.17
C GLU A 480 -63.95 102.42 -94.20
N ILE A 481 -63.21 102.96 -95.17
CA ILE A 481 -61.75 102.80 -95.27
C ILE A 481 -61.04 103.39 -94.04
N ALA A 482 -61.51 104.52 -93.50
CA ALA A 482 -60.98 105.10 -92.27
C ALA A 482 -61.23 104.21 -91.04
N GLY A 483 -62.44 103.65 -90.91
CA GLY A 483 -62.79 102.70 -89.85
C GLY A 483 -61.96 101.42 -89.91
N ALA A 484 -61.83 100.83 -91.10
CA ALA A 484 -61.02 99.63 -91.33
C ALA A 484 -59.54 99.85 -90.97
N ARG A 485 -58.95 100.99 -91.35
CA ARG A 485 -57.56 101.36 -90.99
C ARG A 485 -57.35 101.49 -89.48
N SER A 486 -58.35 102.00 -88.75
CA SER A 486 -58.31 102.09 -87.29
C SER A 486 -58.28 100.71 -86.63
N ASN A 487 -59.17 99.80 -87.08
CA ASN A 487 -59.21 98.42 -86.60
C ASN A 487 -57.92 97.64 -86.92
N LEU A 488 -57.34 97.84 -88.11
CA LEU A 488 -56.08 97.21 -88.50
C LEU A 488 -54.92 97.67 -87.59
N LYS A 489 -54.89 98.95 -87.21
CA LYS A 489 -53.90 99.48 -86.24
C LYS A 489 -54.07 98.89 -84.84
N ASN A 490 -55.31 98.70 -84.38
CA ASN A 490 -55.61 98.07 -83.09
C ASN A 490 -55.22 96.57 -83.07
N LEU A 491 -55.44 95.85 -84.17
CA LEU A 491 -54.98 94.47 -84.33
C LEU A 491 -53.45 94.38 -84.36
N GLY A 492 -52.77 95.29 -85.07
CA GLY A 492 -51.30 95.38 -85.08
C GLY A 492 -50.71 95.56 -83.67
N GLY A 493 -51.29 96.44 -82.86
CA GLY A 493 -50.89 96.63 -81.46
C GLY A 493 -51.15 95.41 -80.55
N LYS A 494 -52.05 94.50 -80.94
CA LYS A 494 -52.29 93.24 -80.22
C LYS A 494 -51.35 92.12 -80.68
N ILE A 495 -50.94 92.13 -81.95
CA ILE A 495 -49.88 91.24 -82.48
C ILE A 495 -48.56 91.52 -81.76
N THR A 496 -48.10 92.78 -81.73
CA THR A 496 -46.81 93.11 -81.07
C THR A 496 -46.79 92.78 -79.57
N LEU A 497 -47.94 92.83 -78.89
CA LEU A 497 -48.05 92.43 -77.48
C LEU A 497 -47.99 90.90 -77.30
N LEU A 498 -48.47 90.12 -78.27
CA LEU A 498 -48.31 88.66 -78.30
C LEU A 498 -46.88 88.26 -78.69
N ASP A 499 -46.23 88.97 -79.61
CA ASP A 499 -44.83 88.72 -79.98
C ASP A 499 -43.88 88.88 -78.78
N VAL A 500 -44.09 89.94 -77.97
CA VAL A 500 -43.34 90.16 -76.72
C VAL A 500 -43.60 89.06 -75.69
N GLN A 501 -44.82 88.51 -75.64
CA GLN A 501 -45.13 87.36 -74.77
C GLN A 501 -44.48 86.07 -75.29
N ALA A 502 -44.45 85.84 -76.60
CA ALA A 502 -43.80 84.68 -77.22
C ALA A 502 -42.28 84.69 -77.01
N LEU A 503 -41.62 85.83 -77.19
CA LEU A 503 -40.19 86.00 -76.88
C LEU A 503 -39.89 85.67 -75.41
N ARG A 504 -40.70 86.18 -74.48
CA ARG A 504 -40.52 85.89 -73.05
C ARG A 504 -40.82 84.43 -72.67
N GLN A 505 -41.67 83.74 -73.44
CA GLN A 505 -41.86 82.30 -73.30
C GLN A 505 -40.65 81.52 -73.83
N GLN A 506 -40.03 81.95 -74.94
CA GLN A 506 -38.78 81.36 -75.44
C GLN A 506 -37.62 81.53 -74.44
N GLU A 507 -37.48 82.70 -73.80
CA GLU A 507 -36.52 82.90 -72.71
C GLU A 507 -36.74 81.93 -71.55
N LEU A 508 -38.00 81.72 -71.13
CA LEU A 508 -38.34 80.79 -70.04
C LEU A 508 -38.07 79.32 -70.43
N ILE A 509 -38.37 78.93 -71.67
CA ILE A 509 -38.07 77.60 -72.21
C ILE A 509 -36.55 77.36 -72.22
N TYR A 510 -35.75 78.30 -72.74
CA TYR A 510 -34.30 78.16 -72.82
C TYR A 510 -33.64 78.04 -71.44
N ASN A 511 -34.13 78.79 -70.45
CA ASN A 511 -33.70 78.66 -69.05
C ASN A 511 -34.10 77.32 -68.43
N ALA A 512 -35.29 76.79 -68.76
CA ALA A 512 -35.72 75.46 -68.32
C ALA A 512 -34.89 74.35 -68.98
N GLU A 513 -34.63 74.42 -70.28
CA GLU A 513 -33.77 73.49 -71.03
C GLU A 513 -32.35 73.43 -70.45
N PHE A 514 -31.76 74.59 -70.10
CA PHE A 514 -30.44 74.62 -69.45
C PHE A 514 -30.45 73.95 -68.07
N GLN A 515 -31.51 74.16 -67.26
CA GLN A 515 -31.66 73.50 -65.97
C GLN A 515 -31.90 71.99 -66.12
N ILE A 516 -32.69 71.57 -67.12
CA ILE A 516 -32.92 70.17 -67.47
C ILE A 516 -31.59 69.51 -67.84
N GLN A 517 -30.80 70.07 -68.77
CA GLN A 517 -29.48 69.53 -69.12
C GLN A 517 -28.51 69.44 -67.93
N HIS A 518 -28.59 70.36 -66.98
CA HIS A 518 -27.77 70.31 -65.76
C HIS A 518 -28.25 69.23 -64.78
N MET A 519 -29.55 68.96 -64.73
CA MET A 519 -30.14 67.86 -63.95
C MET A 519 -29.91 66.50 -64.63
N GLU A 520 -30.04 66.38 -65.94
CA GLU A 520 -29.71 65.19 -66.72
C GLU A 520 -28.26 64.74 -66.47
N ARG A 521 -27.30 65.67 -66.48
CA ARG A 521 -25.90 65.37 -66.15
C ARG A 521 -25.68 64.92 -64.70
N LYS A 522 -26.56 65.31 -63.76
CA LYS A 522 -26.55 64.80 -62.37
C LYS A 522 -27.23 63.44 -62.27
N VAL A 523 -28.32 63.23 -63.01
CA VAL A 523 -29.07 61.97 -63.06
C VAL A 523 -28.23 60.89 -63.74
N ALA A 524 -27.53 61.17 -64.84
CA ALA A 524 -26.59 60.24 -65.48
C ALA A 524 -25.50 59.77 -64.49
N ARG A 525 -24.87 60.70 -63.76
CA ARG A 525 -23.93 60.37 -62.68
C ARG A 525 -24.58 59.54 -61.56
N GLY A 526 -25.83 59.82 -61.21
CA GLY A 526 -26.61 59.07 -60.22
C GLY A 526 -27.04 57.67 -60.69
N MET A 527 -27.27 57.48 -61.99
CA MET A 527 -27.57 56.19 -62.63
C MET A 527 -26.31 55.36 -62.96
N GLY A 528 -25.11 55.87 -62.67
CA GLY A 528 -23.85 55.14 -62.81
C GLY A 528 -23.05 55.43 -64.09
N GLU A 529 -23.46 56.41 -64.92
CA GLU A 529 -22.66 56.86 -66.05
C GLU A 529 -21.46 57.71 -65.59
N ARG A 530 -20.43 56.99 -65.17
CA ARG A 530 -19.07 57.49 -64.92
C ARG A 530 -18.32 57.72 -66.24
N SER A 531 -17.24 58.48 -66.19
CA SER A 531 -16.34 58.64 -67.35
C SER A 531 -15.75 57.29 -67.75
N ASP A 532 -15.51 57.03 -69.04
CA ASP A 532 -14.99 55.72 -69.48
C ASP A 532 -13.61 55.40 -68.90
N GLU A 533 -12.85 56.43 -68.50
CA GLU A 533 -11.59 56.27 -67.79
C GLU A 533 -11.79 55.80 -66.33
N GLU A 534 -12.77 56.37 -65.63
CA GLU A 534 -13.17 55.90 -64.29
C GLU A 534 -13.73 54.47 -64.37
N LYS A 535 -14.51 54.15 -65.41
CA LYS A 535 -15.02 52.79 -65.66
C LYS A 535 -13.87 51.81 -65.87
N ARG A 536 -12.86 52.12 -66.70
CA ARG A 536 -11.68 51.25 -66.89
C ARG A 536 -10.93 51.00 -65.61
N GLN A 537 -10.66 52.04 -64.83
CA GLN A 537 -9.92 51.92 -63.57
C GLN A 537 -10.68 51.06 -62.55
N LEU A 538 -12.01 51.19 -62.48
CA LEU A 538 -12.86 50.37 -61.61
C LEU A 538 -13.01 48.93 -62.11
N MET A 539 -13.13 48.71 -63.43
CA MET A 539 -13.16 47.36 -64.00
C MET A 539 -11.82 46.63 -63.76
N ALA A 540 -10.68 47.31 -63.93
CA ALA A 540 -9.37 46.76 -63.60
C ALA A 540 -9.19 46.46 -62.10
N GLN A 541 -9.78 47.27 -61.21
CA GLN A 541 -9.83 46.98 -59.77
C GLN A 541 -10.73 45.79 -59.45
N ILE A 542 -11.86 45.63 -60.14
CA ILE A 542 -12.74 44.46 -60.01
C ILE A 542 -12.02 43.20 -60.51
N GLU A 543 -11.40 43.23 -61.70
CA GLU A 543 -10.63 42.10 -62.24
C GLU A 543 -9.46 41.70 -61.33
N ALA A 544 -8.77 42.66 -60.71
CA ALA A 544 -7.72 42.39 -59.72
C ALA A 544 -8.29 41.73 -58.46
N ILE A 545 -9.38 42.26 -57.89
CA ILE A 545 -10.03 41.69 -56.70
C ILE A 545 -10.65 40.31 -57.00
N GLU A 546 -11.16 40.08 -58.21
CA GLU A 546 -11.64 38.76 -58.66
C GLU A 546 -10.50 37.75 -58.82
N GLN A 547 -9.31 38.18 -59.27
CA GLN A 547 -8.11 37.35 -59.28
C GLN A 547 -7.62 37.03 -57.86
N GLU A 548 -7.51 38.03 -56.97
CA GLU A 548 -7.19 37.81 -55.55
C GLU A 548 -8.19 36.87 -54.86
N LEU A 549 -9.49 37.01 -55.16
CA LEU A 549 -10.55 36.13 -54.66
C LEU A 549 -10.43 34.70 -55.23
N ALA A 550 -10.05 34.55 -56.51
CA ALA A 550 -9.83 33.24 -57.12
C ALA A 550 -8.62 32.54 -56.48
N GLU A 551 -7.49 33.24 -56.35
CA GLU A 551 -6.29 32.73 -55.69
C GLU A 551 -6.57 32.35 -54.23
N ALA A 552 -7.24 33.22 -53.47
CA ALA A 552 -7.63 32.94 -52.08
C ALA A 552 -8.56 31.72 -51.97
N ASN A 553 -9.47 31.53 -52.93
CA ASN A 553 -10.32 30.34 -52.98
C ASN A 553 -9.54 29.06 -53.34
N ASP A 554 -8.55 29.13 -54.23
CA ASP A 554 -7.72 27.97 -54.58
C ASP A 554 -6.71 27.61 -53.48
N GLN A 555 -6.11 28.60 -52.82
CA GLN A 555 -5.37 28.42 -51.57
C GLN A 555 -6.25 27.76 -50.50
N LYS A 556 -7.49 28.24 -50.31
CA LYS A 556 -8.46 27.64 -49.38
C LYS A 556 -8.84 26.21 -49.76
N LYS A 557 -9.02 25.89 -51.06
CA LYS A 557 -9.25 24.52 -51.53
C LYS A 557 -8.05 23.63 -51.22
N MET A 558 -6.83 24.09 -51.51
CA MET A 558 -5.58 23.36 -51.24
C MET A 558 -5.39 23.08 -49.75
N LEU A 559 -5.53 24.11 -48.89
CA LEU A 559 -5.49 23.97 -47.43
C LEU A 559 -6.57 23.01 -46.92
N THR A 560 -7.80 23.08 -47.46
CA THR A 560 -8.89 22.14 -47.10
C THR A 560 -8.55 20.70 -47.50
N GLN A 561 -7.90 20.48 -48.64
CA GLN A 561 -7.43 19.16 -49.06
C GLN A 561 -6.26 18.66 -48.18
N GLN A 562 -5.31 19.53 -47.83
CA GLN A 562 -4.23 19.21 -46.91
C GLN A 562 -4.75 18.85 -45.52
N CYS A 563 -5.68 19.63 -44.96
CA CYS A 563 -6.33 19.32 -43.69
C CYS A 563 -7.10 17.98 -43.74
N ARG A 564 -7.73 17.63 -44.87
CA ARG A 564 -8.36 16.32 -45.06
C ARG A 564 -7.36 15.17 -45.13
N LYS A 565 -6.22 15.36 -45.81
CA LYS A 565 -5.11 14.39 -45.83
C LYS A 565 -4.55 14.17 -44.42
N LEU A 566 -4.15 15.24 -43.74
CA LEU A 566 -3.63 15.21 -42.38
C LEU A 566 -4.62 14.59 -41.37
N ASN A 567 -5.93 14.82 -41.50
CA ASN A 567 -6.94 14.20 -40.64
C ASN A 567 -7.11 12.69 -40.95
N ASN A 568 -7.00 12.27 -42.21
CA ASN A 568 -6.98 10.85 -42.57
C ASN A 568 -5.69 10.15 -42.12
N GLU A 569 -4.54 10.81 -42.25
CA GLU A 569 -3.23 10.34 -41.77
C GLU A 569 -3.22 10.23 -40.24
N LEU A 570 -3.77 11.24 -39.52
CA LEU A 570 -3.96 11.19 -38.07
C LEU A 570 -4.88 10.03 -37.65
N ARG A 571 -5.99 9.79 -38.37
CA ARG A 571 -6.89 8.65 -38.11
C ARG A 571 -6.22 7.30 -38.37
N ALA A 572 -5.35 7.20 -39.37
CA ALA A 572 -4.55 6.00 -39.60
C ALA A 572 -3.52 5.80 -38.48
N ALA A 573 -2.80 6.86 -38.11
CA ALA A 573 -1.83 6.84 -37.02
C ALA A 573 -2.45 6.48 -35.66
N LEU A 574 -3.67 6.97 -35.38
CA LEU A 574 -4.44 6.61 -34.18
C LEU A 574 -4.82 5.13 -34.17
N ARG A 575 -5.27 4.55 -35.29
CA ARG A 575 -5.52 3.10 -35.36
C ARG A 575 -4.26 2.27 -35.17
N THR A 576 -3.15 2.64 -35.82
CA THR A 576 -1.87 1.92 -35.61
C THR A 576 -1.32 2.10 -34.20
N LYS A 577 -1.77 3.13 -33.46
CA LYS A 577 -1.50 3.28 -32.03
C LYS A 577 -2.41 2.38 -31.19
N GLU A 578 -3.72 2.35 -31.49
CA GLU A 578 -4.70 1.47 -30.84
C GLU A 578 -4.30 -0.01 -31.01
N GLU A 579 -3.98 -0.43 -32.25
CA GLU A 579 -3.45 -1.76 -32.60
C GLU A 579 -2.14 -2.07 -31.82
N ALA A 580 -1.21 -1.12 -31.70
CA ALA A 580 0.04 -1.31 -30.95
C ALA A 580 -0.16 -1.28 -29.41
N GLU A 581 -1.20 -0.64 -28.90
CA GLU A 581 -1.58 -0.67 -27.49
C GLU A 581 -2.25 -2.01 -27.14
N GLU A 582 -3.12 -2.54 -28.02
CA GLU A 582 -3.68 -3.89 -27.90
C GLU A 582 -2.57 -4.96 -27.95
N GLU A 583 -1.60 -4.87 -28.89
CA GLU A 583 -0.42 -5.74 -28.91
C GLU A 583 0.40 -5.59 -27.62
N GLN A 584 0.61 -4.36 -27.12
CA GLN A 584 1.35 -4.16 -25.88
C GLN A 584 0.65 -4.77 -24.67
N GLU A 585 -0.67 -4.68 -24.56
CA GLU A 585 -1.43 -5.35 -23.49
C GLU A 585 -1.39 -6.88 -23.61
N ALA A 586 -1.47 -7.43 -24.83
CA ALA A 586 -1.29 -8.86 -25.09
C ALA A 586 0.13 -9.36 -24.74
N PHE A 587 1.17 -8.57 -24.99
CA PHE A 587 2.52 -8.91 -24.54
C PHE A 587 2.69 -8.76 -23.02
N ARG A 588 2.06 -7.77 -22.38
CA ARG A 588 2.09 -7.62 -20.91
C ARG A 588 1.39 -8.79 -20.20
N SER A 589 0.23 -9.21 -20.68
CA SER A 589 -0.47 -10.38 -20.11
C SER A 589 0.36 -11.65 -20.31
N ARG A 590 0.95 -11.86 -21.50
CA ARG A 590 1.83 -13.03 -21.73
C ARG A 590 3.12 -12.99 -20.92
N ILE A 591 3.67 -11.81 -20.62
CA ILE A 591 4.80 -11.67 -19.67
C ILE A 591 4.35 -12.07 -18.26
N ALA A 592 3.21 -11.57 -17.77
CA ALA A 592 2.69 -11.95 -16.45
C ALA A 592 2.37 -13.45 -16.32
N GLU A 593 1.87 -14.10 -17.39
CA GLU A 593 1.73 -15.55 -17.46
C GLU A 593 3.09 -16.26 -17.33
N LEU A 594 4.12 -15.82 -18.08
CA LEU A 594 5.46 -16.41 -18.03
C LEU A 594 6.18 -16.16 -16.69
N GLU A 595 5.95 -15.02 -16.04
CA GLU A 595 6.45 -14.73 -14.68
C GLU A 595 5.76 -15.61 -13.63
N LEU A 596 4.45 -15.85 -13.77
CA LEU A 596 3.72 -16.81 -12.94
C LEU A 596 4.23 -18.24 -13.15
N GLU A 597 4.37 -18.69 -14.41
CA GLU A 597 4.94 -19.98 -14.78
C GLU A 597 6.34 -20.16 -14.16
N ASN A 598 7.24 -19.20 -14.36
CA ASN A 598 8.60 -19.20 -13.79
C ASN A 598 8.59 -19.25 -12.26
N SER A 599 7.83 -18.38 -11.58
CA SER A 599 7.77 -18.40 -10.11
C SER A 599 7.14 -19.69 -9.55
N SER A 600 6.31 -20.38 -10.34
CA SER A 600 5.80 -21.71 -10.00
C SER A 600 6.86 -22.80 -10.20
N ALA A 601 7.69 -22.69 -11.24
CA ALA A 601 8.80 -23.60 -11.53
C ALA A 601 9.92 -23.44 -10.50
N GLU A 602 10.26 -22.23 -10.07
CA GLU A 602 11.20 -21.95 -8.98
C GLU A 602 10.71 -22.53 -7.64
N ARG A 603 9.43 -22.33 -7.29
CA ARG A 603 8.84 -22.96 -6.10
C ARG A 603 8.87 -24.49 -6.16
N GLN A 604 8.67 -25.08 -7.34
CA GLN A 604 8.82 -26.52 -7.54
C GLN A 604 10.28 -26.98 -7.45
N LEU A 605 11.22 -26.23 -8.02
CA LEU A 605 12.66 -26.50 -7.96
C LEU A 605 13.15 -26.46 -6.51
N ASN A 606 12.77 -25.43 -5.75
CA ASN A 606 13.12 -25.28 -4.34
C ASN A 606 12.61 -26.47 -3.52
N LYS A 607 11.32 -26.85 -3.66
CA LYS A 607 10.76 -28.06 -3.04
C LYS A 607 11.49 -29.34 -3.47
N ARG A 608 11.93 -29.45 -4.73
CA ARG A 608 12.72 -30.60 -5.20
C ARG A 608 14.13 -30.60 -4.61
N THR A 609 14.76 -29.45 -4.41
CA THR A 609 16.07 -29.35 -3.74
C THR A 609 15.98 -29.60 -2.23
N GLU A 610 14.92 -29.15 -1.56
CA GLU A 610 14.62 -29.49 -0.15
C GLU A 610 14.48 -31.01 0.00
N VAL A 611 13.63 -31.66 -0.79
CA VAL A 611 13.45 -33.12 -0.78
C VAL A 611 14.75 -33.85 -1.10
N ARG A 612 15.54 -33.38 -2.08
CA ARG A 612 16.87 -33.95 -2.38
C ARG A 612 17.83 -33.81 -1.20
N ASN A 613 17.84 -32.67 -0.53
CA ASN A 613 18.73 -32.45 0.61
C ASN A 613 18.29 -33.30 1.82
N GLN A 614 16.98 -33.47 2.03
CA GLN A 614 16.44 -34.41 3.02
C GLN A 614 16.83 -35.86 2.72
N THR A 615 16.73 -36.33 1.47
CA THR A 615 17.13 -37.70 1.11
C THR A 615 18.64 -37.92 1.16
N LEU A 616 19.46 -36.90 0.91
CA LEU A 616 20.91 -36.94 1.16
C LEU A 616 21.23 -37.07 2.65
N VAL A 617 20.57 -36.29 3.52
CA VAL A 617 20.73 -36.42 4.98
C VAL A 617 20.27 -37.80 5.47
N GLN A 618 19.14 -38.31 4.98
CA GLN A 618 18.68 -39.67 5.30
C GLN A 618 19.66 -40.75 4.82
N HIS A 619 20.22 -40.61 3.61
CA HIS A 619 21.26 -41.51 3.10
C HIS A 619 22.50 -41.50 3.99
N ASP A 620 22.97 -40.32 4.41
CA ASP A 620 24.18 -40.22 5.23
C ASP A 620 23.95 -40.66 6.69
N VAL A 621 22.74 -40.49 7.24
CA VAL A 621 22.31 -41.14 8.49
C VAL A 621 22.33 -42.66 8.34
N MET A 622 21.70 -43.23 7.32
CA MET A 622 21.74 -44.68 7.05
C MET A 622 23.17 -45.18 6.82
N ARG A 623 24.05 -44.37 6.23
CA ARG A 623 25.47 -44.69 6.02
C ARG A 623 26.26 -44.69 7.34
N LEU A 624 25.93 -43.79 8.27
CA LEU A 624 26.47 -43.79 9.64
C LEU A 624 25.94 -44.97 10.46
N GLU A 625 24.66 -45.33 10.31
CA GLU A 625 24.08 -46.53 10.94
C GLU A 625 24.72 -47.82 10.39
N LEU A 626 24.86 -47.94 9.07
CA LEU A 626 25.57 -49.05 8.43
C LEU A 626 27.03 -49.13 8.88
N LYS A 627 27.71 -47.99 9.11
CA LYS A 627 29.04 -47.98 9.70
C LYS A 627 28.98 -48.45 11.16
N ARG A 628 28.10 -47.91 12.00
CA ARG A 628 27.94 -48.30 13.42
C ARG A 628 27.62 -49.79 13.58
N LEU A 629 26.75 -50.34 12.73
CA LEU A 629 26.42 -51.76 12.70
C LEU A 629 27.60 -52.62 12.25
N ARG A 630 28.40 -52.16 11.27
CA ARG A 630 29.64 -52.82 10.85
C ARG A 630 30.71 -52.79 11.92
N ASP A 631 30.93 -51.64 12.57
CA ASP A 631 31.91 -51.46 13.64
C ASP A 631 31.50 -52.24 14.91
N ASN A 632 30.20 -52.43 15.15
CA ASN A 632 29.68 -53.34 16.18
C ASN A 632 29.87 -54.82 15.78
N LEU A 633 29.66 -55.17 14.51
CA LEU A 633 29.87 -56.53 14.00
C LEU A 633 31.35 -56.94 14.03
N THR A 634 32.27 -56.04 13.69
CA THR A 634 33.72 -56.31 13.83
C THR A 634 34.09 -56.48 15.29
N LYS A 635 33.65 -55.58 16.20
CA LYS A 635 33.86 -55.78 17.65
C LYS A 635 33.34 -57.13 18.15
N LYS A 636 32.16 -57.58 17.69
CA LYS A 636 31.64 -58.90 18.05
C LYS A 636 32.40 -60.06 17.41
N ALA A 637 32.96 -59.89 16.21
CA ALA A 637 33.88 -60.86 15.61
C ALA A 637 35.21 -60.93 16.39
N ASP A 638 35.76 -59.79 16.81
CA ASP A 638 36.98 -59.68 17.61
C ASP A 638 36.77 -60.29 19.01
N GLU A 639 35.64 -60.01 19.67
CA GLU A 639 35.22 -60.66 20.92
C GLU A 639 35.14 -62.18 20.75
N VAL A 640 34.41 -62.68 19.73
CA VAL A 640 34.29 -64.12 19.47
C VAL A 640 35.64 -64.75 19.17
N PHE A 641 36.49 -64.12 18.34
CA PHE A 641 37.84 -64.60 18.06
C PHE A 641 38.72 -64.62 19.32
N SER A 642 38.61 -63.63 20.20
CA SER A 642 39.31 -63.62 21.49
C SER A 642 38.83 -64.76 22.41
N LEU A 643 37.53 -65.04 22.43
CA LEU A 643 36.92 -66.13 23.20
C LEU A 643 37.27 -67.50 22.63
N GLU A 644 37.35 -67.65 21.31
CA GLU A 644 37.80 -68.89 20.67
C GLU A 644 39.29 -69.15 20.92
N ASN A 645 40.15 -68.14 20.83
CA ASN A 645 41.56 -68.25 21.24
C ASN A 645 41.69 -68.60 22.72
N ARG A 646 40.94 -67.93 23.61
CA ARG A 646 40.91 -68.21 25.05
C ARG A 646 40.44 -69.63 25.35
N LYS A 647 39.42 -70.11 24.63
CA LYS A 647 38.91 -71.48 24.69
C LYS A 647 39.96 -72.49 24.21
N GLN A 648 40.64 -72.25 23.09
CA GLN A 648 41.70 -73.12 22.59
C GLN A 648 42.89 -73.19 23.57
N GLN A 649 43.34 -72.05 24.10
CA GLN A 649 44.36 -71.99 25.17
C GLN A 649 43.94 -72.80 26.41
N LEU A 650 42.69 -72.66 26.86
CA LEU A 650 42.16 -73.42 28.00
C LEU A 650 41.99 -74.92 27.69
N GLN A 651 41.69 -75.30 26.45
CA GLN A 651 41.64 -76.70 26.03
C GLN A 651 43.04 -77.33 26.05
N LEU A 652 44.03 -76.68 25.44
CA LEU A 652 45.43 -77.14 25.45
C LEU A 652 45.96 -77.25 26.89
N SER A 653 45.78 -76.22 27.72
CA SER A 653 46.20 -76.25 29.13
C SER A 653 45.47 -77.32 29.96
N MET A 654 44.20 -77.62 29.64
CA MET A 654 43.46 -78.74 30.26
C MET A 654 43.92 -80.12 29.77
N GLU A 655 44.51 -80.23 28.58
CA GLU A 655 45.10 -81.45 28.02
C GLU A 655 46.51 -81.67 28.58
N GLU A 656 47.33 -80.62 28.66
CA GLU A 656 48.61 -80.60 29.39
C GLU A 656 48.41 -81.01 30.85
N ARG A 657 47.50 -80.35 31.58
CA ARG A 657 47.24 -80.67 32.99
C ARG A 657 46.63 -82.08 33.17
N LYS A 658 45.94 -82.62 32.16
CA LYS A 658 45.54 -84.04 32.14
C LYS A 658 46.74 -84.97 32.01
N ALA A 659 47.68 -84.66 31.11
CA ALA A 659 48.89 -85.44 30.92
C ALA A 659 49.78 -85.41 32.17
N GLU A 660 49.95 -84.25 32.80
CA GLU A 660 50.65 -84.12 34.09
C GLU A 660 49.99 -84.98 35.19
N ILE A 661 48.66 -84.90 35.34
CA ILE A 661 47.93 -85.71 36.32
C ILE A 661 48.03 -87.21 36.00
N MET A 662 48.04 -87.60 34.73
CA MET A 662 48.24 -88.98 34.30
C MET A 662 49.64 -89.49 34.67
N VAL A 663 50.69 -88.71 34.38
CA VAL A 663 52.08 -89.02 34.79
C VAL A 663 52.21 -89.09 36.31
N HIS A 664 51.60 -88.17 37.07
CA HIS A 664 51.56 -88.25 38.53
C HIS A 664 50.84 -89.51 39.03
N GLN A 665 49.73 -89.93 38.40
CA GLN A 665 49.04 -91.18 38.72
C GLN A 665 49.88 -92.41 38.37
N GLU A 666 50.64 -92.39 37.27
CA GLU A 666 51.55 -93.47 36.90
C GLU A 666 52.74 -93.58 37.86
N VAL A 667 53.31 -92.45 38.29
CA VAL A 667 54.34 -92.39 39.36
C VAL A 667 53.77 -92.92 40.68
N GLN A 668 52.57 -92.50 41.09
CA GLN A 668 51.91 -93.04 42.29
C GLN A 668 51.62 -94.54 42.17
N ARG A 669 51.20 -95.04 41.00
CA ARG A 669 51.04 -96.48 40.73
C ARG A 669 52.37 -97.24 40.69
N ALA A 670 53.48 -96.59 40.38
CA ALA A 670 54.82 -97.18 40.46
C ALA A 670 55.31 -97.24 41.92
N GLN A 671 55.13 -96.15 42.67
CA GLN A 671 55.42 -96.09 44.11
C GLN A 671 54.59 -97.10 44.91
N LEU A 672 53.29 -97.25 44.60
CA LEU A 672 52.42 -98.22 45.25
C LEU A 672 52.86 -99.66 44.93
N ARG A 673 53.23 -99.98 43.67
CA ARG A 673 53.79 -101.30 43.32
C ARG A 673 55.11 -101.57 44.04
N ALA A 674 56.02 -100.60 44.11
CA ALA A 674 57.27 -100.74 44.87
C ALA A 674 57.01 -100.99 46.38
N ALA A 675 56.04 -100.28 46.97
CA ALA A 675 55.63 -100.49 48.36
C ALA A 675 54.93 -101.85 48.58
N GLU A 676 54.19 -102.37 47.59
CA GLU A 676 53.62 -103.73 47.61
C GLU A 676 54.70 -104.80 47.46
N GLU A 677 55.71 -104.59 46.62
CA GLU A 677 56.90 -105.45 46.52
C GLU A 677 57.70 -105.46 47.82
N ASP A 678 57.94 -104.31 48.45
CA ASP A 678 58.64 -104.23 49.73
C ASP A 678 57.83 -104.85 50.88
N LYS A 679 56.51 -104.64 50.91
CA LYS A 679 55.58 -105.36 51.80
C LYS A 679 55.64 -106.87 51.56
N HIS A 680 55.79 -107.32 50.31
CA HIS A 680 55.95 -108.74 49.99
C HIS A 680 57.31 -109.28 50.46
N LYS A 681 58.42 -108.56 50.24
CA LYS A 681 59.76 -108.89 50.76
C LYS A 681 59.72 -109.05 52.29
N VAL A 682 59.17 -108.06 53.00
CA VAL A 682 59.00 -108.09 54.46
C VAL A 682 58.08 -109.23 54.92
N SER A 683 57.03 -109.56 54.15
CA SER A 683 56.16 -110.72 54.44
C SER A 683 56.89 -112.06 54.26
N VAL A 684 57.78 -112.17 53.26
CA VAL A 684 58.62 -113.35 53.03
C VAL A 684 59.69 -113.47 54.11
N GLU A 685 60.36 -112.38 54.49
CA GLU A 685 61.28 -112.36 55.63
C GLU A 685 60.57 -112.73 56.93
N LEU A 686 59.35 -112.23 57.17
CA LEU A 686 58.54 -112.60 58.33
C LEU A 686 58.17 -114.09 58.32
N ALA A 687 57.89 -114.67 57.14
CA ALA A 687 57.64 -116.11 57.00
C ALA A 687 58.92 -116.92 57.31
N GLN A 688 60.07 -116.52 56.78
CA GLN A 688 61.37 -117.15 57.08
C GLN A 688 61.72 -117.03 58.59
N ARG A 689 61.51 -115.86 59.20
CA ARG A 689 61.71 -115.63 60.65
C ARG A 689 60.77 -116.52 61.47
N LYS A 690 59.50 -116.65 61.08
CA LYS A 690 58.53 -117.58 61.72
C LYS A 690 58.98 -119.04 61.58
N GLN A 691 59.49 -119.45 60.43
CA GLN A 691 60.02 -120.80 60.21
C GLN A 691 61.28 -121.06 61.07
N GLN A 692 62.20 -120.09 61.18
CA GLN A 692 63.35 -120.18 62.09
C GLN A 692 62.91 -120.26 63.57
N VAL A 693 61.85 -119.56 63.96
CA VAL A 693 61.26 -119.67 65.31
C VAL A 693 60.61 -121.04 65.53
N ALA A 694 59.93 -121.61 64.53
CA ALA A 694 59.37 -122.96 64.61
C ALA A 694 60.48 -124.03 64.78
N VAL A 695 61.57 -123.94 64.01
CA VAL A 695 62.76 -124.81 64.16
C VAL A 695 63.43 -124.63 65.53
N ARG A 696 63.44 -123.42 66.10
CA ARG A 696 63.93 -123.20 67.46
C ARG A 696 62.99 -123.76 68.54
N LYS A 697 61.67 -123.74 68.32
CA LYS A 697 60.68 -124.36 69.22
C LYS A 697 60.82 -125.88 69.26
N SER A 698 60.84 -126.55 68.11
CA SER A 698 61.00 -128.01 68.08
C SER A 698 62.35 -128.47 68.64
N LYS A 699 63.40 -127.64 68.52
CA LYS A 699 64.70 -127.86 69.17
C LYS A 699 64.70 -127.60 70.69
N TYR A 700 63.72 -126.88 71.22
CA TYR A 700 63.55 -126.65 72.66
C TYR A 700 62.64 -127.74 73.29
N GLU A 701 61.59 -128.14 72.57
CA GLU A 701 60.69 -129.24 72.93
C GLU A 701 61.43 -130.60 73.00
N THR A 702 62.50 -130.77 72.21
CA THR A 702 63.41 -131.94 72.26
C THR A 702 64.53 -131.86 73.31
N LEU A 703 64.57 -130.80 74.13
CA LEU A 703 65.57 -130.62 75.21
C LEU A 703 64.96 -130.64 76.62
N SER A 704 63.69 -131.06 76.77
CA SER A 704 62.92 -130.89 78.01
C SER A 704 62.20 -132.18 78.49
N GLY A 705 62.88 -133.32 78.50
CA GLY A 705 62.37 -134.56 79.11
C GLY A 705 63.42 -135.66 79.32
N GLU A 706 63.43 -136.27 80.52
CA GLU A 706 64.20 -137.45 80.97
C GLU A 706 65.75 -137.26 81.06
N GLY A 707 66.52 -137.78 82.04
CA GLY A 707 66.27 -138.60 83.26
C GLY A 707 67.48 -138.53 84.26
N GLN A 708 67.50 -139.32 85.35
CA GLN A 708 68.42 -139.16 86.52
C GLN A 708 69.56 -140.20 86.69
N ALA A 709 70.63 -139.81 87.42
CA ALA A 709 71.73 -140.59 88.06
C ALA A 709 72.62 -139.62 88.91
N ASP A 710 73.53 -139.94 89.86
CA ASP A 710 73.80 -141.06 90.80
C ASP A 710 74.83 -140.59 91.88
N GLU A 711 75.11 -141.37 92.96
CA GLU A 711 76.03 -141.01 94.09
C GLU A 711 77.14 -142.06 94.37
N MET A 712 78.18 -141.75 95.20
CA MET A 712 79.35 -142.64 95.45
C MET A 712 80.09 -142.52 96.83
N SER A 713 80.50 -143.70 97.37
CA SER A 713 81.75 -144.01 98.15
C SER A 713 81.91 -143.75 99.67
N GLN A 714 82.52 -144.73 100.41
CA GLN A 714 83.24 -144.55 101.70
C GLN A 714 84.14 -145.78 102.08
N ALA A 715 85.31 -145.60 102.73
CA ALA A 715 86.12 -146.71 103.33
C ALA A 715 87.20 -146.36 104.40
N TYR A 716 88.40 -145.89 104.01
CA TYR A 716 89.68 -146.23 104.69
C TYR A 716 90.28 -145.16 105.63
N PHE A 717 89.62 -144.86 106.77
CA PHE A 717 89.96 -143.68 107.59
C PHE A 717 91.10 -143.81 108.63
N ILE A 718 91.61 -145.01 108.93
CA ILE A 718 92.01 -145.32 110.34
C ILE A 718 93.52 -145.35 110.66
N ILE A 719 94.44 -145.43 109.68
CA ILE A 719 95.87 -145.71 109.99
C ILE A 719 96.68 -144.51 110.55
N GLN A 720 96.31 -143.25 110.26
CA GLN A 720 97.24 -142.11 110.40
C GLN A 720 97.33 -141.48 111.82
N THR A 721 96.43 -141.81 112.75
CA THR A 721 96.28 -141.05 114.02
C THR A 721 97.36 -141.33 115.08
N ALA A 722 98.20 -142.35 114.92
CA ALA A 722 99.05 -142.86 116.00
C ALA A 722 100.30 -142.00 116.34
N GLN A 723 100.96 -141.39 115.36
CA GLN A 723 102.31 -140.84 115.55
C GLN A 723 102.36 -139.45 116.21
N ARG A 724 101.24 -138.72 116.27
CA ARG A 724 101.22 -137.26 116.53
C ARG A 724 101.28 -136.85 118.02
N ARG A 725 101.79 -137.71 118.91
CA ARG A 725 101.61 -137.56 120.38
C ARG A 725 102.88 -137.48 121.22
N GLU A 726 104.05 -137.90 120.73
CA GLU A 726 105.24 -138.09 121.58
C GLU A 726 106.26 -136.94 121.53
N GLU A 727 106.37 -136.23 120.40
CA GLU A 727 107.34 -135.13 120.22
C GLU A 727 107.02 -133.87 121.04
N LEU A 728 105.73 -133.65 121.32
CA LEU A 728 105.17 -132.42 121.91
C LEU A 728 105.54 -132.17 123.39
N GLN A 729 106.22 -133.12 124.06
CA GLN A 729 106.52 -133.02 125.49
C GLN A 729 107.94 -132.49 125.79
N ARG A 730 108.86 -132.42 124.81
CA ARG A 730 110.22 -131.89 125.04
C ARG A 730 110.35 -130.38 124.90
N THR A 731 109.42 -129.71 124.22
CA THR A 731 109.47 -128.26 123.93
C THR A 731 108.88 -127.38 125.04
N GLY A 732 108.47 -127.96 126.17
CA GLY A 732 107.94 -127.20 127.32
C GLY A 732 109.03 -126.56 128.18
N ASP A 733 110.03 -127.35 128.58
CA ASP A 733 110.95 -127.02 129.67
C ASP A 733 111.94 -125.88 129.34
N GLU A 734 112.14 -125.53 128.06
CA GLU A 734 113.06 -124.47 127.62
C GLU A 734 112.45 -123.06 127.76
N LEU A 735 111.12 -122.93 127.63
CA LEU A 735 110.44 -121.62 127.57
C LEU A 735 110.37 -120.90 128.92
N ASP A 736 110.33 -121.64 130.03
CA ASP A 736 110.26 -121.10 131.40
C ASP A 736 111.51 -120.28 131.81
N PHE A 737 112.62 -120.40 131.07
CA PHE A 737 113.83 -119.62 131.30
C PHE A 737 113.75 -118.19 130.74
N GLU A 738 113.12 -118.01 129.57
CA GLU A 738 113.09 -116.70 128.89
C GLU A 738 112.20 -115.67 129.59
N ILE A 739 111.08 -116.12 130.18
CA ILE A 739 110.07 -115.28 130.84
C ILE A 739 110.70 -114.34 131.87
N ARG A 740 111.65 -114.85 132.67
CA ARG A 740 112.35 -114.11 133.76
C ARG A 740 113.31 -113.01 133.26
N LYS A 741 113.48 -112.86 131.94
CA LYS A 741 114.25 -111.77 131.34
C LYS A 741 113.36 -110.55 131.07
N LEU A 742 112.19 -110.78 130.46
CA LEU A 742 111.25 -109.75 130.01
C LEU A 742 110.66 -108.92 131.16
N GLU A 743 110.52 -109.49 132.36
CA GLU A 743 110.00 -108.81 133.57
C GLU A 743 110.84 -107.62 134.05
N ARG A 744 112.07 -107.45 133.53
CA ARG A 744 112.92 -106.28 133.82
C ARG A 744 112.64 -105.14 132.85
N ASP A 745 112.55 -105.45 131.56
CA ASP A 745 112.48 -104.45 130.48
C ASP A 745 111.17 -103.65 130.53
N ILE A 746 110.06 -104.29 130.95
CA ILE A 746 108.75 -103.66 131.17
C ILE A 746 108.83 -102.46 132.13
N ARG A 747 109.75 -102.48 133.12
CA ARG A 747 109.87 -101.40 134.13
C ARG A 747 110.50 -100.14 133.58
N ALA A 748 111.36 -100.25 132.56
CA ALA A 748 111.97 -99.08 131.91
C ALA A 748 110.95 -98.33 131.03
N LEU A 749 110.11 -99.06 130.30
CA LEU A 749 109.12 -98.52 129.37
C LEU A 749 107.99 -97.71 130.04
N HIS A 750 107.72 -97.95 131.33
CA HIS A 750 106.67 -97.21 132.04
C HIS A 750 107.06 -95.73 132.28
N SER A 751 108.35 -95.45 132.48
CA SER A 751 108.86 -94.10 132.77
C SER A 751 108.80 -93.17 131.55
N THR A 752 109.16 -93.67 130.37
CA THR A 752 109.18 -92.87 129.14
C THR A 752 107.78 -92.48 128.64
N LEU A 753 106.78 -93.32 128.91
CA LEU A 753 105.39 -93.08 128.50
C LEU A 753 104.75 -91.92 129.28
N GLN A 754 105.14 -91.72 130.54
CA GLN A 754 104.57 -90.68 131.41
C GLN A 754 104.95 -89.25 130.96
N HIS A 755 106.19 -89.03 130.50
CA HIS A 755 106.59 -87.74 129.92
C HIS A 755 105.92 -87.44 128.57
N LEU A 756 105.52 -88.47 127.80
CA LEU A 756 104.85 -88.30 126.51
C LEU A 756 103.37 -87.90 126.66
N THR A 757 102.69 -88.33 127.73
CA THR A 757 101.28 -87.99 127.95
C THR A 757 101.07 -86.54 128.36
N GLU A 758 101.92 -85.99 129.24
CA GLU A 758 101.84 -84.59 129.70
C GLU A 758 101.96 -83.59 128.53
N ARG A 759 102.91 -83.79 127.61
CA ARG A 759 103.13 -82.88 126.49
C ARG A 759 102.02 -82.95 125.43
N ASN A 760 101.28 -84.07 125.38
CA ASN A 760 100.16 -84.28 124.46
C ASN A 760 98.83 -83.65 124.94
N THR A 761 98.65 -83.36 126.23
CA THR A 761 97.42 -82.71 126.71
C THR A 761 97.40 -81.22 126.40
N ALA A 762 98.54 -80.52 126.58
CA ALA A 762 98.70 -79.12 126.21
C ALA A 762 98.39 -78.88 124.73
N PHE A 763 98.94 -79.72 123.84
CA PHE A 763 98.77 -79.62 122.38
C PHE A 763 97.34 -79.86 121.87
N ARG A 764 96.39 -80.24 122.73
CA ARG A 764 94.97 -80.45 122.37
C ARG A 764 94.06 -79.31 122.81
N GLN A 765 94.49 -78.46 123.74
CA GLN A 765 93.68 -77.34 124.25
C GLN A 765 93.66 -76.14 123.30
N SER A 766 94.57 -76.06 122.34
CA SER A 766 94.67 -75.00 121.32
C SER A 766 93.69 -75.11 120.13
N PHE A 767 92.85 -76.16 120.06
CA PHE A 767 92.12 -76.54 118.83
C PHE A 767 90.58 -76.65 118.95
N GLN A 768 89.93 -75.92 119.87
CA GLN A 768 88.46 -75.85 119.94
C GLN A 768 87.93 -74.45 119.58
N LYS A 769 86.81 -74.36 118.84
CA LYS A 769 86.31 -73.09 118.26
C LYS A 769 84.78 -73.01 118.09
N ALA A 770 84.19 -71.98 118.72
CA ALA A 770 82.89 -71.32 118.43
C ALA A 770 81.54 -72.09 118.57
N ASP A 771 80.45 -71.31 118.61
CA ASP A 771 79.11 -71.63 119.15
C ASP A 771 77.97 -71.10 118.22
N PRO A 772 76.78 -71.74 118.11
CA PRO A 772 75.83 -71.49 117.01
C PRO A 772 74.89 -70.29 117.23
N ARG A 773 75.46 -69.11 117.52
CA ARG A 773 74.77 -67.81 117.59
C ARG A 773 75.46 -66.73 116.73
N SER A 774 75.97 -67.14 115.56
CA SER A 774 76.65 -66.25 114.60
C SER A 774 75.69 -65.34 113.81
N SER A 775 76.24 -64.26 113.26
CA SER A 775 75.56 -63.28 112.40
C SER A 775 74.93 -63.93 111.15
N ASP A 776 75.63 -64.90 110.58
CA ASP A 776 75.36 -65.51 109.26
C ASP A 776 73.97 -66.16 109.16
N ALA A 777 73.39 -66.55 110.29
CA ALA A 777 72.04 -67.12 110.36
C ALA A 777 70.92 -66.08 110.15
N ALA A 778 71.20 -64.78 110.33
CA ALA A 778 70.21 -63.71 110.17
C ALA A 778 70.04 -63.29 108.69
N GLU A 779 71.12 -63.31 107.91
CA GLU A 779 71.11 -62.86 106.51
C GLU A 779 70.26 -63.77 105.60
N LEU A 780 70.29 -65.08 105.85
CA LEU A 780 69.51 -66.07 105.10
C LEU A 780 68.00 -65.75 105.13
N ALA A 781 67.49 -65.35 106.30
CA ALA A 781 66.08 -65.03 106.50
C ALA A 781 65.63 -63.73 105.80
N ALA A 782 66.55 -62.81 105.53
CA ALA A 782 66.24 -61.56 104.83
C ALA A 782 65.99 -61.80 103.32
N LEU A 783 66.71 -62.75 102.72
CA LEU A 783 66.60 -63.06 101.29
C LEU A 783 65.28 -63.79 100.95
N GLU A 784 64.81 -64.70 101.81
CA GLU A 784 63.52 -65.39 101.63
C GLU A 784 62.32 -64.42 101.62
N ALA A 785 62.40 -63.34 102.42
CA ALA A 785 61.36 -62.31 102.45
C ALA A 785 61.27 -61.51 101.14
N GLN A 786 62.42 -61.21 100.51
CA GLN A 786 62.47 -60.47 99.24
C GLN A 786 61.88 -61.28 98.07
N LEU A 787 62.18 -62.58 97.99
CA LEU A 787 61.64 -63.47 96.95
C LEU A 787 60.10 -63.46 96.91
N LYS A 788 59.47 -63.37 98.09
CA LYS A 788 58.01 -63.41 98.23
C LYS A 788 57.33 -62.14 97.72
N ALA A 789 57.93 -60.96 97.96
CA ALA A 789 57.38 -59.68 97.54
C ALA A 789 57.25 -59.54 96.01
N GLU A 790 58.19 -60.07 95.23
CA GLU A 790 58.13 -60.04 93.77
C GLU A 790 57.12 -61.05 93.19
N GLN A 791 56.85 -62.15 93.87
CA GLN A 791 55.79 -63.09 93.46
C GLN A 791 54.40 -62.44 93.55
N ASP A 792 54.14 -61.67 94.62
CA ASP A 792 52.88 -60.94 94.79
C ASP A 792 52.70 -59.83 93.74
N ARG A 793 53.78 -59.12 93.37
CA ARG A 793 53.79 -58.13 92.26
C ARG A 793 53.41 -58.77 90.91
N LEU A 794 53.97 -59.94 90.61
CA LEU A 794 53.67 -60.67 89.37
C LEU A 794 52.22 -61.17 89.32
N PHE A 795 51.64 -61.53 90.47
CA PHE A 795 50.21 -61.89 90.56
C PHE A 795 49.29 -60.69 90.30
N GLN A 796 49.63 -59.50 90.84
CA GLN A 796 48.87 -58.27 90.57
C GLN A 796 48.85 -57.92 89.07
N LYS A 797 50.02 -57.96 88.39
CA LYS A 797 50.11 -57.70 86.95
C LYS A 797 49.27 -58.64 86.09
N LYS A 798 49.17 -59.93 86.43
CA LYS A 798 48.28 -60.89 85.75
C LYS A 798 46.81 -60.54 85.93
N LYS A 799 46.41 -60.04 87.10
CA LYS A 799 45.03 -59.64 87.40
C LYS A 799 44.63 -58.33 86.72
N GLU A 800 45.57 -57.41 86.51
CA GLU A 800 45.38 -56.22 85.68
C GLU A 800 45.16 -56.61 84.20
N PHE A 801 46.00 -57.48 83.66
CA PHE A 801 45.88 -57.95 82.27
C PHE A 801 44.53 -58.64 81.99
N GLN A 802 44.04 -59.47 82.91
CA GLN A 802 42.74 -60.13 82.75
C GLN A 802 41.56 -59.15 82.71
N ARG A 803 41.63 -58.02 83.44
CA ARG A 803 40.60 -56.97 83.38
C ARG A 803 40.61 -56.25 82.05
N LEU A 804 41.78 -55.80 81.59
CA LEU A 804 41.91 -55.12 80.30
C LEU A 804 41.47 -56.01 79.12
N SER A 805 41.59 -57.34 79.24
CA SER A 805 41.03 -58.29 78.27
C SER A 805 39.49 -58.30 78.28
N THR A 806 38.85 -58.35 79.46
CA THR A 806 37.38 -58.32 79.54
C THR A 806 36.79 -56.97 79.15
N ASP A 807 37.47 -55.88 79.49
CA ASP A 807 37.04 -54.52 79.14
C ASP A 807 37.03 -54.33 77.61
N ALA A 808 38.06 -54.86 76.91
CA ALA A 808 38.13 -54.85 75.46
C ALA A 808 37.06 -55.75 74.79
N GLU A 809 36.75 -56.92 75.36
CA GLU A 809 35.66 -57.79 74.89
C GLU A 809 34.28 -57.12 75.07
N GLU A 810 34.06 -56.39 76.16
CA GLU A 810 32.84 -55.60 76.36
C GLU A 810 32.72 -54.44 75.35
N ASP A 811 33.80 -53.70 75.08
CA ASP A 811 33.78 -52.60 74.11
C ASP A 811 33.61 -53.10 72.65
N GLU A 812 34.13 -54.28 72.30
CA GLU A 812 33.84 -54.90 71.00
C GLU A 812 32.36 -55.31 70.85
N LEU A 813 31.70 -55.71 71.94
CA LEU A 813 30.26 -55.97 71.97
C LEU A 813 29.44 -54.67 71.89
N ARG A 814 29.85 -53.60 72.58
CA ARG A 814 29.23 -52.27 72.49
C ARG A 814 29.33 -51.71 71.07
N LEU A 815 30.48 -51.83 70.41
CA LEU A 815 30.66 -51.45 69.00
C LEU A 815 29.70 -52.18 68.05
N LYS A 816 29.50 -53.48 68.24
CA LYS A 816 28.53 -54.29 67.46
C LYS A 816 27.07 -53.90 67.74
N GLN A 817 26.77 -53.45 68.96
CA GLN A 817 25.44 -52.93 69.30
C GLN A 817 25.19 -51.55 68.65
N VAL A 818 26.19 -50.66 68.65
CA VAL A 818 26.11 -49.32 68.05
C VAL A 818 26.03 -49.40 66.52
N SER A 819 26.83 -50.23 65.84
CA SER A 819 26.69 -50.43 64.39
C SER A 819 25.32 -51.02 64.02
N GLY A 820 24.83 -51.97 64.83
CA GLY A 820 23.47 -52.50 64.73
C GLY A 820 22.34 -51.53 65.11
N GLN A 821 22.65 -50.32 65.61
CA GLN A 821 21.73 -49.18 65.74
C GLN A 821 21.84 -48.24 64.55
N ILE A 822 23.07 -47.93 64.10
CA ILE A 822 23.34 -47.10 62.91
C ILE A 822 22.59 -47.64 61.69
N MET A 823 22.70 -48.94 61.39
CA MET A 823 21.98 -49.54 60.24
C MET A 823 20.45 -49.36 60.32
N ARG A 824 19.86 -49.33 61.51
CA ARG A 824 18.41 -49.08 61.67
C ARG A 824 18.04 -47.61 61.47
N LEU A 825 18.95 -46.70 61.82
CA LEU A 825 18.79 -45.27 61.55
C LEU A 825 18.97 -44.97 60.06
N GLU A 826 19.82 -45.74 59.35
CA GLU A 826 19.96 -45.69 57.89
C GLU A 826 18.71 -46.26 57.18
N ASP A 827 18.18 -47.39 57.63
CA ASP A 827 16.88 -47.93 57.16
C ASP A 827 15.73 -46.93 57.40
N GLN A 828 15.71 -46.27 58.57
CA GLN A 828 14.71 -45.24 58.88
C GLN A 828 14.89 -43.97 58.04
N LYS A 829 16.13 -43.51 57.85
CA LYS A 829 16.47 -42.36 57.01
C LYS A 829 16.02 -42.60 55.57
N THR A 830 16.39 -43.72 54.97
CA THR A 830 16.00 -44.04 53.59
C THR A 830 14.49 -44.20 53.42
N HIS A 831 13.78 -44.70 54.44
CA HIS A 831 12.32 -44.72 54.46
C HIS A 831 11.71 -43.31 54.53
N LEU A 832 12.26 -42.42 55.36
CA LEU A 832 11.85 -41.01 55.45
C LEU A 832 12.17 -40.22 54.18
N GLU A 833 13.30 -40.48 53.53
CA GLU A 833 13.67 -39.89 52.24
C GLU A 833 12.71 -40.34 51.12
N ALA A 834 12.31 -41.61 51.12
CA ALA A 834 11.30 -42.12 50.19
C ALA A 834 9.92 -41.50 50.44
N ALA A 835 9.50 -41.35 51.70
CA ALA A 835 8.26 -40.67 52.07
C ALA A 835 8.29 -39.17 51.70
N HIS A 836 9.41 -38.49 51.91
CA HIS A 836 9.62 -37.10 51.47
C HIS A 836 9.65 -36.97 49.93
N GLY A 837 10.09 -38.01 49.21
CA GLY A 837 9.92 -38.12 47.76
C GLY A 837 8.44 -38.13 47.37
N GLN A 838 7.67 -39.06 47.93
CA GLN A 838 6.23 -39.18 47.69
C GLN A 838 5.46 -37.90 48.04
N LEU A 839 5.77 -37.26 49.18
CA LEU A 839 5.16 -35.97 49.57
C LEU A 839 5.53 -34.83 48.61
N ARG A 840 6.72 -34.83 48.01
CA ARG A 840 7.08 -33.85 46.96
C ARG A 840 6.29 -34.07 45.67
N ASP A 841 6.14 -35.33 45.26
CA ASP A 841 5.33 -35.67 44.08
C ASP A 841 3.85 -35.30 44.32
N GLU A 842 3.31 -35.58 45.52
CA GLU A 842 1.96 -35.16 45.91
C GLU A 842 1.80 -33.63 45.92
N ILE A 843 2.79 -32.87 46.42
CA ILE A 843 2.75 -31.40 46.38
C ILE A 843 2.69 -30.90 44.93
N VAL A 844 3.50 -31.45 44.02
CA VAL A 844 3.48 -31.09 42.59
C VAL A 844 2.11 -31.41 41.95
N ASP A 845 1.51 -32.54 42.30
CA ASP A 845 0.17 -32.92 41.81
C ASP A 845 -0.94 -32.03 42.41
N LYS A 846 -0.78 -31.56 43.66
CA LYS A 846 -1.69 -30.60 44.31
C LYS A 846 -1.55 -29.20 43.71
N ASP A 847 -0.34 -28.71 43.47
CA ASP A 847 -0.11 -27.45 42.75
C ASP A 847 -0.71 -27.52 41.34
N ALA A 848 -0.51 -28.63 40.63
CA ALA A 848 -1.14 -28.87 39.33
C ALA A 848 -2.68 -29.03 39.40
N GLN A 849 -3.28 -29.23 40.58
CA GLN A 849 -4.73 -29.18 40.80
C GLN A 849 -5.19 -27.76 41.13
N ILE A 850 -4.49 -27.06 42.04
CA ILE A 850 -4.71 -25.65 42.38
C ILE A 850 -4.66 -24.80 41.10
N ASP A 851 -3.66 -24.99 40.27
CA ASP A 851 -3.43 -24.24 39.03
C ASP A 851 -4.51 -24.51 37.95
N LYS A 852 -5.23 -25.64 38.02
CA LYS A 852 -6.45 -25.90 37.22
C LYS A 852 -7.67 -25.21 37.83
N VAL A 853 -7.79 -25.18 39.16
CA VAL A 853 -8.89 -24.56 39.90
C VAL A 853 -8.82 -23.04 39.81
N THR A 854 -7.66 -22.40 39.99
CA THR A 854 -7.47 -20.95 39.83
C THR A 854 -7.82 -20.50 38.41
N LYS A 855 -7.37 -21.22 37.37
CA LYS A 855 -7.72 -20.95 35.96
C LYS A 855 -9.21 -21.16 35.67
N ARG A 856 -9.92 -21.99 36.43
CA ARG A 856 -11.39 -22.13 36.37
C ARG A 856 -12.10 -21.01 37.13
N LEU A 857 -11.60 -20.64 38.30
CA LEU A 857 -12.14 -19.60 39.17
C LEU A 857 -12.00 -18.22 38.52
N GLU A 858 -10.86 -17.90 37.89
CA GLU A 858 -10.69 -16.62 37.18
C GLU A 858 -11.61 -16.52 35.94
N ARG A 859 -11.86 -17.62 35.23
CA ARG A 859 -12.92 -17.67 34.19
C ARG A 859 -14.29 -17.35 34.78
N PHE A 860 -14.62 -17.92 35.95
CA PHE A 860 -15.89 -17.62 36.63
C PHE A 860 -15.98 -16.15 37.07
N ARG A 861 -14.90 -15.57 37.63
CA ARG A 861 -14.83 -14.13 37.96
C ARG A 861 -15.07 -13.25 36.74
N VAL A 862 -14.43 -13.55 35.60
CA VAL A 862 -14.67 -12.84 34.33
C VAL A 862 -16.14 -12.95 33.91
N THR A 863 -16.76 -14.14 33.95
CA THR A 863 -18.19 -14.28 33.60
C THR A 863 -19.14 -13.59 34.58
N HIS A 864 -18.76 -13.46 35.86
CA HIS A 864 -19.54 -12.81 36.91
C HIS A 864 -19.47 -11.28 36.81
N ARG A 865 -18.28 -10.71 36.58
CA ARG A 865 -18.12 -9.28 36.26
C ARG A 865 -18.87 -8.90 34.98
N GLN A 866 -18.82 -9.75 33.95
CA GLN A 866 -19.58 -9.58 32.71
C GLN A 866 -21.10 -9.62 32.93
N SER A 867 -21.64 -10.55 33.73
CA SER A 867 -23.09 -10.66 33.94
C SER A 867 -23.66 -9.55 34.84
N LEU A 868 -22.83 -8.93 35.69
CA LEU A 868 -23.18 -7.76 36.49
C LEU A 868 -22.89 -6.41 35.79
N GLY A 869 -22.25 -6.42 34.61
CA GLY A 869 -21.89 -5.20 33.88
C GLY A 869 -20.83 -4.33 34.59
N VAL A 870 -19.96 -4.94 35.39
CA VAL A 870 -18.91 -4.25 36.17
C VAL A 870 -17.59 -4.24 35.39
N ASP A 871 -16.86 -3.13 35.51
CA ASP A 871 -15.57 -2.89 34.87
C ASP A 871 -14.57 -4.04 35.21
N PRO A 872 -13.89 -4.70 34.24
CA PRO A 872 -13.21 -5.97 34.47
C PRO A 872 -12.10 -5.98 35.53
N VAL A 873 -11.61 -4.81 35.95
CA VAL A 873 -10.52 -4.62 36.92
C VAL A 873 -11.03 -4.54 38.37
N LEU A 874 -12.30 -4.19 38.59
CA LEU A 874 -12.84 -3.93 39.93
C LEU A 874 -13.47 -5.18 40.56
N GLU A 875 -12.83 -5.73 41.60
CA GLU A 875 -13.38 -6.82 42.42
C GLU A 875 -14.74 -6.43 43.02
N THR A 876 -15.77 -7.23 42.74
CA THR A 876 -17.12 -7.03 43.28
C THR A 876 -17.17 -7.26 44.80
N SER A 877 -18.22 -6.76 45.47
CA SER A 877 -18.43 -7.02 46.92
C SER A 877 -18.58 -8.51 47.24
N GLN A 878 -19.15 -9.28 46.32
CA GLN A 878 -19.29 -10.74 46.46
C GLN A 878 -17.94 -11.44 46.35
N GLU A 879 -17.08 -11.05 45.40
CA GLU A 879 -15.70 -11.57 45.34
C GLU A 879 -14.90 -11.25 46.61
N LYS A 880 -15.07 -10.05 47.18
CA LYS A 880 -14.40 -9.67 48.42
C LYS A 880 -14.90 -10.45 49.64
N ALA A 881 -16.19 -10.79 49.67
CA ALA A 881 -16.75 -11.68 50.69
C ALA A 881 -16.16 -13.10 50.58
N PHE A 882 -16.21 -13.73 49.40
CA PHE A 882 -15.63 -15.06 49.19
C PHE A 882 -14.11 -15.08 49.43
N ARG A 883 -13.40 -13.99 49.12
CA ARG A 883 -11.96 -13.87 49.41
C ARG A 883 -11.68 -13.74 50.91
N ALA A 884 -12.52 -13.05 51.68
CA ALA A 884 -12.41 -12.97 53.13
C ALA A 884 -12.76 -14.31 53.81
N GLU A 885 -13.78 -15.01 53.32
CA GLU A 885 -14.17 -16.36 53.74
C GLU A 885 -13.03 -17.36 53.49
N ALA A 886 -12.51 -17.43 52.26
CA ALA A 886 -11.36 -18.29 51.93
C ALA A 886 -10.07 -17.95 52.71
N LEU A 887 -9.86 -16.68 53.11
CA LEU A 887 -8.75 -16.30 53.98
C LEU A 887 -8.98 -16.72 55.45
N SER A 888 -10.22 -16.66 55.94
CA SER A 888 -10.60 -17.21 57.25
C SER A 888 -10.41 -18.72 57.30
N ASP A 889 -10.82 -19.41 56.24
CA ASP A 889 -10.75 -20.87 56.14
C ASP A 889 -9.30 -21.36 56.02
N THR A 890 -8.48 -20.72 55.17
CA THR A 890 -7.06 -21.06 55.06
C THR A 890 -6.29 -20.75 56.35
N ALA A 891 -6.59 -19.64 57.05
CA ALA A 891 -6.03 -19.38 58.37
C ALA A 891 -6.43 -20.46 59.40
N GLY A 892 -7.70 -20.89 59.40
CA GLY A 892 -8.17 -21.97 60.25
C GLY A 892 -7.49 -23.32 59.95
N ILE A 893 -7.26 -23.64 58.67
CA ILE A 893 -6.60 -24.88 58.25
C ILE A 893 -5.13 -24.86 58.67
N VAL A 894 -4.43 -23.74 58.49
CA VAL A 894 -3.03 -23.59 58.93
C VAL A 894 -2.91 -23.69 60.44
N LEU A 895 -3.82 -23.08 61.22
CA LEU A 895 -3.83 -23.25 62.68
C LEU A 895 -4.13 -24.71 63.08
N TYR A 896 -5.00 -25.41 62.36
CA TYR A 896 -5.28 -26.83 62.61
C TYR A 896 -4.07 -27.73 62.33
N THR A 897 -3.37 -27.54 61.20
CA THR A 897 -2.19 -28.36 60.85
C THR A 897 -0.99 -28.08 61.74
N LEU A 898 -0.76 -26.82 62.15
CA LEU A 898 0.20 -26.49 63.21
C LEU A 898 -0.17 -27.20 64.54
N GLY A 899 -1.46 -27.26 64.86
CA GLY A 899 -2.00 -28.03 65.99
C GLY A 899 -1.98 -29.56 65.83
N GLN A 900 -1.62 -30.10 64.66
CA GLN A 900 -1.28 -31.51 64.44
C GLN A 900 0.23 -31.73 64.55
N LEU A 901 1.05 -30.88 63.93
CA LEU A 901 2.51 -30.87 64.07
C LEU A 901 2.94 -30.81 65.55
N ALA A 902 2.31 -29.98 66.37
CA ALA A 902 2.55 -29.94 67.82
C ALA A 902 2.19 -31.24 68.58
N LYS A 903 1.38 -32.13 68.01
CA LYS A 903 1.03 -33.44 68.60
C LYS A 903 1.98 -34.56 68.14
N GLU A 904 2.57 -34.41 66.95
CA GLU A 904 3.55 -35.34 66.39
C GLU A 904 4.98 -35.01 66.86
N TYR A 905 5.27 -33.73 67.12
CA TYR A 905 6.56 -33.22 67.57
C TYR A 905 6.41 -32.41 68.88
N PRO A 906 6.39 -33.08 70.06
CA PRO A 906 6.15 -32.43 71.35
C PRO A 906 7.14 -31.31 71.70
N GLU A 907 8.36 -31.39 71.17
CA GLU A 907 9.43 -30.40 71.37
C GLU A 907 9.06 -29.00 70.84
N ILE A 908 8.15 -28.92 69.87
CA ILE A 908 7.68 -27.66 69.26
C ILE A 908 6.39 -27.16 69.94
N ALA A 909 5.68 -28.04 70.66
CA ALA A 909 4.33 -27.76 71.18
C ALA A 909 4.28 -26.55 72.14
N ASP A 910 5.20 -26.49 73.10
CA ASP A 910 5.25 -25.42 74.11
C ASP A 910 5.61 -24.06 73.50
N ALA A 911 6.48 -24.04 72.48
CA ALA A 911 6.86 -22.82 71.75
C ALA A 911 5.72 -22.34 70.85
N LEU A 912 5.07 -23.25 70.12
CA LEU A 912 3.90 -22.93 69.29
C LEU A 912 2.74 -22.40 70.14
N ALA A 913 2.51 -22.99 71.32
CA ALA A 913 1.48 -22.52 72.25
C ALA A 913 1.75 -21.08 72.72
N GLN A 914 3.01 -20.75 73.07
CA GLN A 914 3.38 -19.40 73.51
C GLN A 914 3.21 -18.35 72.40
N GLU A 915 3.67 -18.62 71.17
CA GLU A 915 3.52 -17.68 70.05
C GLU A 915 2.06 -17.52 69.59
N THR A 916 1.27 -18.61 69.57
CA THR A 916 -0.15 -18.52 69.22
C THR A 916 -0.97 -17.80 70.29
N GLU A 917 -0.67 -17.99 71.58
CA GLU A 917 -1.29 -17.23 72.67
C GLU A 917 -0.86 -15.75 72.65
N ALA A 918 0.40 -15.44 72.38
CA ALA A 918 0.91 -14.07 72.26
C ALA A 918 0.27 -13.29 71.09
N LEU A 919 -0.04 -13.97 69.97
CA LEU A 919 -0.75 -13.41 68.82
C LEU A 919 -2.29 -13.44 68.98
N GLY A 920 -2.82 -14.02 70.06
CA GLY A 920 -4.26 -14.12 70.32
C GLY A 920 -5.00 -15.11 69.40
N LEU A 921 -4.28 -16.08 68.81
CA LEU A 921 -4.81 -17.06 67.86
C LEU A 921 -5.11 -18.38 68.56
N LEU A 922 -6.38 -18.78 68.61
CA LEU A 922 -6.79 -20.06 69.18
C LEU A 922 -6.61 -21.20 68.15
N VAL A 923 -5.76 -22.17 68.47
CA VAL A 923 -5.61 -23.42 67.69
C VAL A 923 -6.92 -24.22 67.74
N PRO A 924 -7.58 -24.48 66.60
CA PRO A 924 -8.84 -25.23 66.57
C PRO A 924 -8.59 -26.73 66.80
N ASN A 925 -9.43 -27.35 67.63
CA ASN A 925 -9.33 -28.80 67.92
C ASN A 925 -10.03 -29.70 66.88
N GLN A 926 -10.67 -29.11 65.87
CA GLN A 926 -11.37 -29.80 64.78
C GLN A 926 -10.99 -29.11 63.45
N PRO A 927 -10.93 -29.85 62.32
CA PRO A 927 -10.61 -29.26 61.03
C PRO A 927 -11.73 -28.32 60.58
N PRO A 928 -11.42 -27.14 60.01
CA PRO A 928 -12.43 -26.31 59.36
C PRO A 928 -13.04 -27.07 58.15
N HIS A 929 -14.37 -27.02 58.05
CA HIS A 929 -15.16 -27.53 56.93
C HIS A 929 -15.01 -29.01 56.57
N SER A 930 -15.53 -29.88 57.43
CA SER A 930 -15.97 -31.24 57.04
C SER A 930 -17.48 -31.33 56.74
N ASN A 931 -18.12 -30.23 56.36
CA ASN A 931 -19.55 -30.15 56.03
C ASN A 931 -19.71 -29.94 54.51
N GLY A 932 -19.89 -31.00 53.72
CA GLY A 932 -19.93 -30.83 52.25
C GLY A 932 -20.31 -32.02 51.36
N GLU A 933 -20.41 -33.25 51.87
CA GLU A 933 -20.89 -34.41 51.08
C GLU A 933 -22.15 -35.04 51.70
N ASP A 934 -23.30 -34.37 51.53
CA ASP A 934 -24.62 -34.99 51.66
C ASP A 934 -25.75 -34.11 51.07
N ASN A 935 -25.70 -33.82 49.75
CA ASN A 935 -26.84 -33.51 48.82
C ASN A 935 -26.33 -33.23 47.39
#